data_AF-A0A7X9C4D2-F1
#
_entry.id   AF-A0A7X9C4D2-F1
#
_cell.length_a   1.000
_cell.length_b   1.000
_cell.length_c   1.000
_cell.angle_alpha   90.00
_cell.angle_beta   90.00
_cell.angle_gamma   90.00
#
_symmetry.space_group_name_H-M   'P 1'
#
loop_
_entity.id
_entity.type
_entity.pdbx_description
1 polymer ?
#
loop_
_entity_poly.entity_id
_entity_poly.type
_entity_poly.pdbx_seq_one_letter_code
_entity_poly.pdbx_strand_id
1 'polypeptide(L)'
;MKKYFLYTLTLLLAFLSNSCSDDESIVQGIDREWMTMFICDNNRGKGDDYAYNSKAEGLNGNDIHLYWYGVNDCAGYQIRQGLQANVAGGADAWGTSAEEGLLLLDTIVGPDVLDLVIKDQQYSTDFRFAIRVLSKKDDNVTDFSHASKWYGHGDGRQWAEYLGIVTADRYATPFCVYVDGSRTTETSMRVMLNRSFDSVTEGVSEEDQAIYREKFELDANDNFVYQWLEVAPSPNNPESTVGDKWLKYKLTEEDFQRGYVDIDGLQKNSVYVINVRNENIKVKWDAYYNTVSVRSDGEPGEPILITHELNPPSRDRYETEEAYQNALIQHEAAVKYNAMRIDWLLEDFVPDVNLAEGQIFYLEGGKTYCLFNSVTTSKGFILRTNPDDVTAGKRAKILLGGMHTTGTNVNSMNFMFGRQPQAGEGGEIYMKMLEFHDIDFDCPLARTYGDNMAGLGGATGNYFINMYSNGMAIHLEKLVIKNCTFKRLVRGFIREQGPNHKIWDHVLIEDNQFFDCGYYSNGAGGYPWIAGSGNNINSNLYKDFVVRGNTFYDSPFPSFFNETKVSTWKGGSWNITFENNTLVNWNTRAAGNIFNMRNIPNGSSFTVKNNLIVLTKQNGDTRSMIMAGADIRKTETLDDGTAGHVTLNFENNYSTNTHLTNGQIFSNNPWTATKNNFQTLVNNGSATLNGSLEVLVDNISPLELMVDPNPPHKASSNADQFLHRADALDGSAGGHGVNLYYKQTDKVINSKIYQLGIGAAKWRNGQ
;
A
#
# COMPACT_ATOMS: atom_id res chain seq x y z
N MET A 1 -60.99 37.79 26.81
CA MET A 1 -60.06 36.77 26.26
C MET A 1 -59.10 36.26 27.34
N LYS A 2 -59.61 35.72 28.45
CA LYS A 2 -58.78 35.18 29.56
C LYS A 2 -59.24 33.81 30.10
N LYS A 3 -60.33 33.24 29.56
CA LYS A 3 -60.87 31.93 30.02
C LYS A 3 -60.59 30.78 29.04
N TYR A 4 -60.58 31.02 27.73
CA TYR A 4 -60.20 29.99 26.75
C TYR A 4 -58.71 29.60 26.83
N PHE A 5 -57.81 30.56 27.10
CA PHE A 5 -56.38 30.28 27.31
C PHE A 5 -56.13 29.42 28.56
N LEU A 6 -56.95 29.56 29.61
CA LEU A 6 -56.83 28.77 30.84
C LEU A 6 -57.28 27.32 30.63
N TYR A 7 -58.35 27.09 29.85
CA TYR A 7 -58.81 25.74 29.53
C TYR A 7 -57.85 25.00 28.59
N THR A 8 -57.19 25.69 27.65
CA THR A 8 -56.15 25.07 26.81
C THR A 8 -54.90 24.70 27.62
N LEU A 9 -54.51 25.50 28.61
CA LEU A 9 -53.37 25.21 29.48
C LEU A 9 -53.65 24.03 30.44
N THR A 10 -54.90 23.89 30.89
CA THR A 10 -55.30 22.77 31.78
C THR A 10 -55.45 21.45 31.02
N LEU A 11 -55.83 21.50 29.73
CA LEU A 11 -55.88 20.31 28.86
C LEU A 11 -54.46 19.82 28.51
N LEU A 12 -53.48 20.72 28.34
CA LEU A 12 -52.07 20.37 28.10
C LEU A 12 -51.37 19.81 29.34
N LEU A 13 -51.77 20.22 30.55
CA LEU A 13 -51.26 19.65 31.81
C LEU A 13 -51.76 18.22 32.08
N ALA A 14 -52.93 17.83 31.55
CA ALA A 14 -53.44 16.45 31.67
C ALA A 14 -52.80 15.46 30.68
N PHE A 15 -52.08 15.94 29.66
CA PHE A 15 -51.23 15.10 28.80
C PHE A 15 -49.78 14.96 29.30
N LEU A 16 -49.38 15.72 30.32
CA LEU A 16 -48.07 15.62 30.96
C LEU A 16 -48.04 14.64 32.16
N SER A 17 -49.18 14.09 32.57
CA SER A 17 -49.31 13.18 33.72
C SER A 17 -49.74 11.75 33.36
N ASN A 18 -49.62 11.35 32.09
CA ASN A 18 -49.83 9.96 31.62
C ASN A 18 -48.59 9.39 30.89
N SER A 19 -47.40 9.67 31.41
CA SER A 19 -46.18 8.92 31.05
C SER A 19 -45.35 8.55 32.29
N CYS A 20 -46.03 8.28 33.40
CA CYS A 20 -45.49 7.57 34.56
C CYS A 20 -46.52 6.52 34.98
N SER A 21 -46.63 5.46 34.19
CA SER A 21 -46.92 4.14 34.74
C SER A 21 -45.57 3.45 34.86
N ASP A 22 -45.12 3.22 36.09
CA ASP A 22 -43.96 2.40 36.46
C ASP A 22 -44.24 0.92 36.14
N ASP A 23 -44.53 0.64 34.88
CA ASP A 23 -44.35 -0.68 34.32
C ASP A 23 -43.07 -0.59 33.48
N GLU A 24 -41.93 -0.66 34.19
CA GLU A 24 -40.65 -0.98 33.56
C GLU A 24 -40.80 -2.36 32.92
N SER A 25 -41.22 -2.39 31.65
CA SER A 25 -40.75 -3.42 30.76
C SER A 25 -39.23 -3.29 30.73
N ILE A 26 -38.56 -4.11 31.53
CA ILE A 26 -37.10 -4.15 31.61
C ILE A 26 -36.57 -4.36 30.20
N VAL A 27 -36.07 -3.29 29.59
CA VAL A 27 -35.39 -3.33 28.31
C VAL A 27 -34.17 -4.23 28.48
N GLN A 28 -34.01 -5.25 27.64
CA GLN A 28 -32.80 -6.08 27.63
C GLN A 28 -31.56 -5.17 27.52
N GLY A 29 -30.84 -4.97 28.64
CA GLY A 29 -29.69 -4.08 28.71
C GLY A 29 -29.43 -3.39 30.07
N ILE A 30 -30.42 -3.33 30.98
CA ILE A 30 -30.26 -2.69 32.31
C ILE A 30 -29.67 -3.57 33.40
N ASP A 31 -29.41 -4.84 33.14
CA ASP A 31 -28.81 -5.76 34.12
C ASP A 31 -27.29 -5.93 33.95
N ARG A 32 -26.64 -5.03 33.19
CA ARG A 32 -25.19 -5.06 32.95
C ARG A 32 -24.44 -3.96 33.68
N GLU A 33 -23.18 -4.21 33.98
CA GLU A 33 -22.26 -3.20 34.50
C GLU A 33 -22.08 -2.02 33.54
N TRP A 34 -21.76 -0.85 34.10
CA TRP A 34 -21.37 0.33 33.33
C TRP A 34 -20.09 0.08 32.56
N MET A 35 -20.00 0.57 31.32
CA MET A 35 -18.75 0.51 30.56
C MET A 35 -17.71 1.47 31.16
N THR A 36 -16.46 0.99 31.22
CA THR A 36 -15.29 1.84 31.42
C THR A 36 -14.55 2.05 30.09
N MET A 37 -13.55 2.93 30.10
CA MET A 37 -12.63 3.15 28.99
C MET A 37 -11.24 3.51 29.53
N PHE A 38 -10.22 3.24 28.73
CA PHE A 38 -8.87 3.69 29.04
C PHE A 38 -8.78 5.21 28.95
N ILE A 39 -8.00 5.85 29.81
CA ILE A 39 -7.77 7.29 29.79
C ILE A 39 -6.77 7.60 28.67
N CYS A 40 -7.13 8.48 27.74
CA CYS A 40 -6.25 8.97 26.68
C CYS A 40 -6.67 10.38 26.26
N ASP A 41 -5.87 11.09 25.44
CA ASP A 41 -6.28 12.45 25.06
C ASP A 41 -7.56 12.44 24.19
N ASN A 42 -7.73 11.43 23.36
CA ASN A 42 -8.90 11.30 22.49
C ASN A 42 -10.23 11.41 23.27
N ASN A 43 -10.37 10.77 24.44
CA ASN A 43 -11.61 10.86 25.22
C ASN A 43 -11.64 12.01 26.25
N ARG A 44 -10.50 12.65 26.50
CA ARG A 44 -10.37 13.70 27.53
C ARG A 44 -10.31 15.12 26.94
N GLY A 45 -9.69 15.29 25.77
CA GLY A 45 -9.51 16.55 25.05
C GLY A 45 -8.67 17.59 25.80
N LYS A 46 -7.62 17.16 26.50
CA LYS A 46 -6.85 17.98 27.47
C LYS A 46 -5.33 17.85 27.31
N GLY A 47 -4.86 17.30 26.20
CA GLY A 47 -3.46 17.06 25.86
C GLY A 47 -2.89 15.74 26.41
N ASP A 48 -1.77 15.33 25.82
CA ASP A 48 -1.06 14.07 26.11
C ASP A 48 -0.24 14.10 27.42
N ASP A 49 0.04 15.29 27.96
CA ASP A 49 0.91 15.51 29.13
C ASP A 49 0.29 15.11 30.48
N TYR A 50 -0.91 14.52 30.49
CA TYR A 50 -1.55 14.10 31.73
C TYR A 50 -0.90 12.86 32.31
N ALA A 51 -0.63 12.92 33.61
CA ALA A 51 0.11 11.88 34.33
C ALA A 51 -0.56 10.49 34.26
N TYR A 52 -1.89 10.44 34.14
CA TYR A 52 -2.67 9.20 34.07
C TYR A 52 -3.20 8.92 32.66
N ASN A 53 -2.55 9.43 31.60
CA ASN A 53 -2.85 8.99 30.24
C ASN A 53 -2.22 7.62 29.99
N SER A 54 -2.99 6.72 29.38
CA SER A 54 -2.47 5.45 28.88
C SER A 54 -1.51 5.72 27.73
N LYS A 55 -0.27 5.22 27.82
CA LYS A 55 0.80 5.54 26.87
C LYS A 55 1.94 4.53 26.95
N ALA A 56 2.80 4.56 25.93
CA ALA A 56 4.13 3.96 26.03
C ALA A 56 4.99 4.78 27.01
N GLU A 57 5.75 4.10 27.86
CA GLU A 57 6.66 4.69 28.84
C GLU A 57 7.88 3.78 29.09
N GLY A 58 8.64 4.07 30.16
CA GLY A 58 9.87 3.37 30.50
C GLY A 58 11.11 3.98 29.84
N LEU A 59 12.29 3.57 30.30
CA LEU A 59 13.57 4.14 29.87
C LEU A 59 13.81 4.00 28.36
N ASN A 60 13.32 2.90 27.78
CA ASN A 60 13.45 2.60 26.35
C ASN A 60 12.12 2.81 25.58
N GLY A 61 11.04 3.24 26.24
CA GLY A 61 9.75 3.49 25.60
C GLY A 61 8.99 2.24 25.13
N ASN A 62 9.33 1.05 25.64
CA ASN A 62 8.68 -0.21 25.33
C ASN A 62 7.89 -0.82 26.50
N ASP A 63 7.71 -0.09 27.60
CA ASP A 63 6.68 -0.42 28.57
C ASP A 63 5.37 0.26 28.15
N ILE A 64 4.23 -0.35 28.48
CA ILE A 64 2.91 0.27 28.26
C ILE A 64 2.21 0.41 29.60
N HIS A 65 1.83 1.63 29.93
CA HIS A 65 1.00 1.94 31.08
C HIS A 65 -0.43 2.17 30.62
N LEU A 66 -1.36 1.40 31.17
CA LEU A 66 -2.78 1.57 30.98
C LEU A 66 -3.39 2.19 32.23
N TYR A 67 -4.25 3.19 32.04
CA TYR A 67 -5.08 3.78 33.09
C TYR A 67 -6.54 3.76 32.64
N TRP A 68 -7.49 3.54 33.54
CA TRP A 68 -8.92 3.56 33.19
C TRP A 68 -9.78 4.19 34.29
N TYR A 69 -11.03 4.51 33.93
CA TYR A 69 -12.00 5.04 34.87
C TYR A 69 -12.57 3.94 35.77
N GLY A 70 -12.53 4.14 37.09
CA GLY A 70 -13.11 3.18 38.02
C GLY A 70 -14.64 3.14 37.96
N VAL A 71 -15.22 1.95 38.14
CA VAL A 71 -16.66 1.74 38.30
C VAL A 71 -16.95 1.23 39.71
N ASN A 72 -17.84 1.93 40.41
CA ASN A 72 -18.21 1.58 41.77
C ASN A 72 -18.93 0.23 41.82
N ASP A 73 -18.66 -0.53 42.88
CA ASP A 73 -19.32 -1.80 43.21
C ASP A 73 -19.14 -2.94 42.18
N CYS A 74 -18.21 -2.81 41.24
CA CYS A 74 -17.87 -3.89 40.30
C CYS A 74 -17.07 -5.03 40.97
N ALA A 75 -16.98 -6.17 40.28
CA ALA A 75 -16.13 -7.30 40.68
C ALA A 75 -14.66 -7.14 40.24
N GLY A 76 -14.39 -6.25 39.29
CA GLY A 76 -13.07 -6.05 38.70
C GLY A 76 -13.15 -5.64 37.24
N TYR A 77 -12.01 -5.76 36.56
CA TYR A 77 -11.87 -5.42 35.15
C TYR A 77 -11.17 -6.55 34.41
N GLN A 78 -11.67 -6.89 33.23
CA GLN A 78 -10.96 -7.76 32.31
C GLN A 78 -10.30 -6.92 31.22
N ILE A 79 -9.01 -7.16 30.99
CA ILE A 79 -8.16 -6.41 30.08
C ILE A 79 -7.59 -7.37 29.06
N ARG A 80 -7.70 -7.01 27.78
CA ARG A 80 -7.14 -7.76 26.66
C ARG A 80 -6.16 -6.93 25.86
N GLN A 81 -5.12 -7.59 25.34
CA GLN A 81 -4.15 -7.02 24.42
C GLN A 81 -4.02 -7.90 23.18
N GLY A 82 -3.98 -7.27 22.01
CA GLY A 82 -3.68 -7.93 20.74
C GLY A 82 -2.85 -7.03 19.84
N LEU A 83 -2.25 -7.61 18.80
CA LEU A 83 -1.64 -6.83 17.72
C LEU A 83 -2.73 -6.20 16.87
N GLN A 84 -2.50 -4.97 16.39
CA GLN A 84 -3.45 -4.28 15.52
C GLN A 84 -3.87 -5.12 14.30
N ALA A 85 -2.94 -5.88 13.71
CA ALA A 85 -3.22 -6.75 12.56
C ALA A 85 -4.28 -7.83 12.86
N ASN A 86 -4.39 -8.28 14.11
CA ASN A 86 -5.22 -9.43 14.48
C ASN A 86 -6.58 -9.01 15.03
N VAL A 87 -6.70 -7.77 15.54
CA VAL A 87 -7.92 -7.34 16.26
C VAL A 87 -8.61 -6.10 15.69
N ALA A 88 -8.07 -5.48 14.63
CA ALA A 88 -8.66 -4.28 14.04
C ALA A 88 -10.00 -4.51 13.31
N GLY A 89 -10.42 -5.77 13.10
CA GLY A 89 -11.72 -6.12 12.51
C GLY A 89 -12.91 -5.98 13.48
N GLY A 90 -12.71 -5.42 14.67
CA GLY A 90 -13.74 -5.22 15.66
C GLY A 90 -14.00 -6.46 16.52
N ALA A 91 -15.21 -6.58 17.08
CA ALA A 91 -15.54 -7.61 18.07
C ALA A 91 -15.31 -9.05 17.58
N ASP A 92 -15.63 -9.33 16.32
CA ASP A 92 -15.40 -10.65 15.70
C ASP A 92 -13.92 -10.98 15.67
N ALA A 93 -13.07 -10.06 15.19
CA ALA A 93 -11.61 -10.26 15.14
C ALA A 93 -10.97 -10.46 16.53
N TRP A 94 -11.48 -9.76 17.55
CA TRP A 94 -11.11 -10.01 18.95
C TRP A 94 -11.54 -11.40 19.44
N GLY A 95 -12.69 -11.90 18.97
CA GLY A 95 -13.18 -13.25 19.23
C GLY A 95 -12.28 -14.31 18.59
N THR A 96 -12.06 -14.22 17.28
CA THR A 96 -11.14 -15.08 16.51
C THR A 96 -9.77 -15.14 17.17
N SER A 97 -9.20 -13.96 17.47
CA SER A 97 -7.88 -13.88 18.13
C SER A 97 -7.86 -14.57 19.49
N ALA A 98 -8.96 -14.60 20.24
CA ALA A 98 -9.04 -15.32 21.50
C ALA A 98 -9.11 -16.84 21.29
N GLU A 99 -9.90 -17.30 20.34
CA GLU A 99 -10.06 -18.72 20.00
C GLU A 99 -8.77 -19.33 19.43
N GLU A 100 -8.07 -18.58 18.59
CA GLU A 100 -6.78 -18.96 17.99
C GLU A 100 -5.58 -18.74 18.92
N GLY A 101 -5.78 -18.20 20.13
CA GLY A 101 -4.71 -17.95 21.09
C GLY A 101 -3.73 -16.85 20.67
N LEU A 102 -4.17 -15.91 19.83
CA LEU A 102 -3.40 -14.76 19.31
C LEU A 102 -3.41 -13.54 20.25
N LEU A 103 -4.18 -13.58 21.35
CA LEU A 103 -4.14 -12.54 22.38
C LEU A 103 -2.80 -12.60 23.13
N LEU A 104 -2.18 -11.42 23.29
CA LEU A 104 -0.92 -11.27 24.02
C LEU A 104 -1.16 -11.16 25.53
N LEU A 105 -2.35 -10.73 25.93
CA LEU A 105 -2.82 -10.63 27.29
C LEU A 105 -4.33 -10.86 27.32
N ASP A 106 -4.80 -11.67 28.25
CA ASP A 106 -6.20 -11.69 28.71
C ASP A 106 -6.16 -11.89 30.22
N THR A 107 -6.38 -10.83 30.99
CA THR A 107 -6.20 -10.84 32.44
C THR A 107 -7.34 -10.14 33.15
N ILE A 108 -7.59 -10.57 34.39
CA ILE A 108 -8.58 -9.96 35.29
C ILE A 108 -7.85 -9.33 36.46
N VAL A 109 -8.17 -8.07 36.75
CA VAL A 109 -7.68 -7.33 37.91
C VAL A 109 -8.82 -6.95 38.84
N GLY A 110 -8.53 -6.82 40.13
CA GLY A 110 -9.52 -6.50 41.16
C GLY A 110 -10.14 -5.11 40.98
N PRO A 111 -11.25 -4.82 41.67
CA PRO A 111 -12.02 -3.59 41.49
C PRO A 111 -11.28 -2.32 41.94
N ASP A 112 -10.28 -2.47 42.82
CA ASP A 112 -9.43 -1.39 43.32
C ASP A 112 -8.21 -1.11 42.44
N VAL A 113 -7.99 -1.91 41.38
CA VAL A 113 -6.89 -1.70 40.43
C VAL A 113 -7.40 -0.81 39.30
N LEU A 114 -6.73 0.33 39.09
CA LEU A 114 -7.10 1.33 38.06
C LEU A 114 -5.98 1.60 37.05
N ASP A 115 -4.89 0.85 37.15
CA ASP A 115 -3.74 0.93 36.28
C ASP A 115 -3.07 -0.44 36.10
N LEU A 116 -2.38 -0.60 34.96
CA LEU A 116 -1.59 -1.79 34.65
C LEU A 116 -0.37 -1.39 33.82
N VAL A 117 0.82 -1.77 34.30
CA VAL A 117 2.07 -1.66 33.53
C VAL A 117 2.41 -3.00 32.91
N ILE A 118 2.46 -3.03 31.58
CA ILE A 118 2.88 -4.18 30.78
C ILE A 118 4.29 -3.90 30.30
N LYS A 119 5.26 -4.64 30.86
CA LYS A 119 6.69 -4.36 30.64
C LYS A 119 7.25 -5.03 29.41
N ASP A 120 8.37 -4.50 28.93
CA ASP A 120 9.27 -5.17 27.99
C ASP A 120 8.57 -5.62 26.70
N GLN A 121 7.70 -4.76 26.16
CA GLN A 121 6.95 -5.04 24.93
C GLN A 121 7.85 -4.96 23.69
N GLN A 122 7.37 -5.51 22.58
CA GLN A 122 8.05 -5.38 21.29
C GLN A 122 8.08 -3.91 20.87
N TYR A 123 9.23 -3.42 20.41
CA TYR A 123 9.40 -2.05 19.90
C TYR A 123 8.69 -1.82 18.57
N SER A 124 8.45 -0.55 18.20
CA SER A 124 7.81 -0.13 16.94
C SER A 124 6.51 -0.90 16.62
N THR A 125 5.77 -1.33 17.64
CA THR A 125 4.63 -2.24 17.48
C THR A 125 3.34 -1.57 17.92
N ASP A 126 2.31 -1.61 17.06
CA ASP A 126 0.97 -1.10 17.35
C ASP A 126 0.15 -2.16 18.09
N PHE A 127 0.00 -1.95 19.40
CA PHE A 127 -0.83 -2.77 20.27
C PHE A 127 -2.20 -2.16 20.44
N ARG A 128 -3.21 -3.03 20.47
CA ARG A 128 -4.60 -2.68 20.74
C ARG A 128 -5.04 -3.25 22.07
N PHE A 129 -5.85 -2.47 22.77
CA PHE A 129 -6.30 -2.79 24.11
C PHE A 129 -7.82 -2.73 24.20
N ALA A 130 -8.38 -3.69 24.92
CA ALA A 130 -9.79 -3.73 25.25
C ALA A 130 -10.01 -3.94 26.75
N ILE A 131 -11.10 -3.38 27.27
CA ILE A 131 -11.48 -3.48 28.67
C ILE A 131 -13.00 -3.66 28.81
N ARG A 132 -13.42 -4.49 29.77
CA ARG A 132 -14.80 -4.55 30.25
C ARG A 132 -14.84 -4.64 31.77
N VAL A 133 -15.94 -4.14 32.34
CA VAL A 133 -16.22 -4.18 33.77
C VAL A 133 -16.94 -5.47 34.11
N LEU A 134 -16.50 -6.13 35.18
CA LEU A 134 -17.00 -7.41 35.63
C LEU A 134 -18.03 -7.25 36.74
N SER A 135 -19.05 -8.11 36.76
CA SER A 135 -20.14 -8.03 37.73
C SER A 135 -19.96 -9.00 38.88
N LYS A 136 -20.35 -8.61 40.10
CA LYS A 136 -20.40 -9.52 41.25
C LYS A 136 -21.49 -10.58 41.15
N LYS A 137 -22.39 -10.45 40.17
CA LYS A 137 -23.45 -11.41 39.85
C LYS A 137 -22.93 -12.61 39.04
N ASP A 138 -21.83 -12.42 38.32
CA ASP A 138 -21.21 -13.41 37.46
C ASP A 138 -20.11 -14.18 38.20
N ASP A 139 -19.79 -15.39 37.73
CA ASP A 139 -18.57 -16.08 38.18
C ASP A 139 -17.30 -15.49 37.56
N ASN A 140 -17.44 -14.68 36.49
CA ASN A 140 -16.39 -14.01 35.72
C ASN A 140 -15.28 -14.96 35.22
N VAL A 141 -15.64 -16.22 34.97
CA VAL A 141 -14.78 -17.24 34.39
C VAL A 141 -15.50 -17.91 33.22
N THR A 142 -16.73 -18.34 33.45
CA THR A 142 -17.57 -18.98 32.43
C THR A 142 -18.85 -18.19 32.13
N ASP A 143 -19.28 -17.36 33.08
CA ASP A 143 -20.39 -16.44 32.96
C ASP A 143 -19.88 -14.99 32.95
N PHE A 144 -20.40 -14.22 32.00
CA PHE A 144 -20.16 -12.78 31.85
C PHE A 144 -21.44 -12.06 31.41
N SER A 145 -22.60 -12.64 31.75
CA SER A 145 -23.91 -12.18 31.28
C SER A 145 -24.27 -10.79 31.80
N HIS A 146 -23.76 -10.42 32.98
CA HIS A 146 -23.95 -9.11 33.63
C HIS A 146 -22.73 -8.20 33.48
N ALA A 147 -21.62 -8.65 32.89
CA ALA A 147 -20.48 -7.80 32.57
C ALA A 147 -20.84 -6.69 31.56
N SER A 148 -20.10 -5.59 31.59
CA SER A 148 -20.27 -4.50 30.63
C SER A 148 -19.97 -4.97 29.21
N LYS A 149 -20.42 -4.21 28.21
CA LYS A 149 -19.84 -4.33 26.87
C LYS A 149 -18.36 -3.93 26.89
N TRP A 150 -17.62 -4.38 25.87
CA TRP A 150 -16.22 -4.05 25.69
C TRP A 150 -16.05 -2.62 25.17
N TYR A 151 -15.14 -1.87 25.79
CA TYR A 151 -14.42 -0.78 25.13
C TYR A 151 -13.17 -1.36 24.47
N GLY A 152 -12.77 -0.91 23.28
CA GLY A 152 -11.60 -1.44 22.56
C GLY A 152 -11.90 -2.29 21.33
N HIS A 153 -13.13 -2.80 21.19
CA HIS A 153 -13.56 -3.64 20.08
C HIS A 153 -14.03 -2.84 18.84
N GLY A 154 -13.68 -1.56 18.73
CA GLY A 154 -13.96 -0.75 17.53
C GLY A 154 -13.17 -1.23 16.30
N ASP A 155 -13.71 -1.01 15.10
CA ASP A 155 -13.14 -1.46 13.82
C ASP A 155 -11.97 -0.59 13.29
N GLY A 156 -11.45 0.30 14.14
CA GLY A 156 -10.39 1.24 13.81
C GLY A 156 -10.82 2.49 13.03
N ARG A 157 -12.09 2.62 12.60
CA ARG A 157 -12.56 3.80 11.84
C ARG A 157 -12.94 4.97 12.75
N GLN A 158 -13.48 4.67 13.92
CA GLN A 158 -13.82 5.65 14.95
C GLN A 158 -12.73 5.63 16.01
N TRP A 159 -11.89 6.67 16.00
CA TRP A 159 -10.78 6.85 16.94
C TRP A 159 -11.18 6.85 18.42
N ALA A 160 -12.47 7.03 18.72
CA ALA A 160 -13.02 7.03 20.08
C ALA A 160 -13.40 5.63 20.60
N GLU A 161 -13.43 4.60 19.74
CA GLU A 161 -13.95 3.27 20.07
C GLU A 161 -12.85 2.24 20.40
N TYR A 162 -11.59 2.66 20.32
CA TYR A 162 -10.45 1.80 20.64
C TYR A 162 -9.32 2.57 21.32
N LEU A 163 -8.45 1.84 22.03
CA LEU A 163 -7.13 2.32 22.45
C LEU A 163 -6.06 1.59 21.64
N GLY A 164 -5.26 2.36 20.89
CA GLY A 164 -4.04 1.88 20.24
C GLY A 164 -2.84 2.60 20.83
N ILE A 165 -1.82 1.85 21.23
CA ILE A 165 -0.55 2.41 21.71
C ILE A 165 0.56 1.78 20.88
N VAL A 166 1.35 2.63 20.24
CA VAL A 166 2.56 2.23 19.53
C VAL A 166 3.74 2.39 20.49
N THR A 167 4.50 1.33 20.71
CA THR A 167 5.77 1.42 21.46
C THR A 167 6.77 2.28 20.71
N ALA A 168 7.73 2.85 21.45
CA ALA A 168 8.79 3.65 20.84
C ALA A 168 9.58 2.85 19.80
N ASP A 169 10.19 3.58 18.87
CA ASP A 169 11.12 2.95 17.95
C ASP A 169 12.28 2.33 18.71
N ARG A 170 12.71 1.15 18.25
CA ARG A 170 13.90 0.53 18.80
C ARG A 170 15.09 1.44 18.46
N TYR A 171 15.97 1.65 19.43
CA TYR A 171 17.29 2.23 19.16
C TYR A 171 17.99 1.43 18.04
N ALA A 172 18.93 2.08 17.34
CA ALA A 172 19.64 1.47 16.23
C ALA A 172 20.20 0.09 16.63
N THR A 173 20.00 -0.90 15.77
CA THR A 173 20.43 -2.29 16.03
C THR A 173 21.49 -2.75 15.02
N PRO A 174 22.51 -3.51 15.43
CA PRO A 174 23.54 -4.03 14.54
C PRO A 174 23.01 -5.19 13.69
N PHE A 175 23.34 -5.21 12.40
CA PHE A 175 22.93 -6.26 11.47
C PHE A 175 23.89 -7.46 11.54
N CYS A 176 23.79 -8.22 12.61
CA CYS A 176 24.70 -9.33 12.92
C CYS A 176 24.41 -10.62 12.13
N VAL A 177 23.19 -10.82 11.64
CA VAL A 177 22.86 -11.98 10.79
C VAL A 177 22.03 -11.62 9.58
N TYR A 178 22.19 -12.39 8.52
CA TYR A 178 21.35 -12.37 7.32
C TYR A 178 21.33 -13.73 6.66
N VAL A 179 20.36 -13.96 5.77
CA VAL A 179 20.32 -15.18 4.96
C VAL A 179 20.96 -14.89 3.61
N ASP A 180 21.89 -15.74 3.19
CA ASP A 180 22.39 -15.74 1.81
C ASP A 180 21.33 -16.36 0.90
N GLY A 181 20.54 -15.51 0.24
CA GLY A 181 19.45 -15.94 -0.65
C GLY A 181 19.92 -16.84 -1.80
N SER A 182 21.18 -16.71 -2.26
CA SER A 182 21.74 -17.59 -3.30
C SER A 182 22.00 -19.02 -2.83
N ARG A 183 21.88 -19.25 -1.51
CA ARG A 183 22.11 -20.52 -0.82
C ARG A 183 20.85 -21.01 -0.09
N THR A 184 19.70 -20.38 -0.33
CA THR A 184 18.40 -20.87 0.07
C THR A 184 17.98 -22.02 -0.86
N THR A 185 17.37 -23.05 -0.29
CA THR A 185 16.78 -24.18 -1.02
C THR A 185 15.37 -24.43 -0.50
N GLU A 186 14.71 -25.47 -1.02
CA GLU A 186 13.41 -25.91 -0.52
C GLU A 186 13.41 -26.32 0.96
N THR A 187 14.56 -26.78 1.48
CA THR A 187 14.63 -27.39 2.82
C THR A 187 15.76 -26.88 3.70
N SER A 188 16.55 -25.91 3.21
CA SER A 188 17.70 -25.36 3.92
C SER A 188 17.95 -23.90 3.59
N MET A 189 18.64 -23.20 4.48
CA MET A 189 19.14 -21.83 4.26
C MET A 189 20.54 -21.68 4.85
N ARG A 190 21.34 -20.81 4.25
CA ARG A 190 22.61 -20.37 4.86
C ARG A 190 22.41 -19.08 5.62
N VAL A 191 22.59 -19.13 6.94
CA VAL A 191 22.59 -17.94 7.79
C VAL A 191 24.03 -17.48 7.99
N MET A 192 24.31 -16.28 7.52
CA MET A 192 25.61 -15.61 7.66
C MET A 192 25.71 -14.97 9.04
N LEU A 193 26.89 -15.09 9.66
CA LEU A 193 27.18 -14.61 11.01
C LEU A 193 28.26 -13.54 10.97
N ASN A 194 27.89 -12.31 11.32
CA ASN A 194 28.79 -11.17 11.44
C ASN A 194 28.87 -10.73 12.90
N ARG A 195 30.09 -10.66 13.43
CA ARG A 195 30.35 -10.27 14.84
C ARG A 195 31.29 -9.09 14.98
N SER A 196 32.24 -8.92 14.07
CA SER A 196 33.20 -7.82 14.15
C SER A 196 32.47 -6.49 14.10
N PHE A 197 32.73 -5.63 15.09
CA PHE A 197 32.17 -4.28 15.13
C PHE A 197 32.51 -3.53 13.83
N ASP A 198 33.77 -3.54 13.40
CA ASP A 198 34.22 -2.87 12.17
C ASP A 198 33.46 -3.33 10.93
N SER A 199 33.23 -4.65 10.79
CA SER A 199 32.51 -5.19 9.63
C SER A 199 31.02 -4.84 9.66
N VAL A 200 30.38 -4.88 10.83
CA VAL A 200 28.95 -4.58 10.97
C VAL A 200 28.67 -3.08 10.90
N THR A 201 29.66 -2.24 11.18
CA THR A 201 29.53 -0.78 11.19
C THR A 201 30.03 -0.09 9.93
N GLU A 202 30.45 -0.86 8.92
CA GLU A 202 30.79 -0.31 7.61
C GLU A 202 29.58 0.45 7.01
N GLY A 203 29.75 1.76 6.76
CA GLY A 203 28.69 2.62 6.23
C GLY A 203 27.58 3.01 7.23
N VAL A 204 27.74 2.67 8.51
CA VAL A 204 26.86 3.06 9.62
C VAL A 204 27.28 4.42 10.19
N SER A 205 26.31 5.25 10.58
CA SER A 205 26.59 6.60 11.12
C SER A 205 27.36 6.53 12.45
N GLU A 206 28.17 7.55 12.77
CA GLU A 206 28.88 7.60 14.06
C GLU A 206 27.91 7.60 15.26
N GLU A 207 26.71 8.15 15.09
CA GLU A 207 25.64 8.14 16.11
C GLU A 207 25.14 6.72 16.37
N ASP A 208 24.80 5.97 15.32
CA ASP A 208 24.35 4.58 15.45
C ASP A 208 25.48 3.68 15.99
N GLN A 209 26.73 3.92 15.58
CA GLN A 209 27.90 3.23 16.13
C GLN A 209 28.06 3.45 17.64
N ALA A 210 27.82 4.67 18.13
CA ALA A 210 27.83 4.97 19.56
C ALA A 210 26.70 4.23 20.29
N ILE A 211 25.49 4.20 19.71
CA ILE A 211 24.37 3.43 20.24
C ILE A 211 24.72 1.94 20.32
N TYR A 212 25.38 1.38 19.30
CA TYR A 212 25.78 -0.02 19.30
C TYR A 212 26.69 -0.36 20.50
N ARG A 213 27.68 0.50 20.76
CA ARG A 213 28.60 0.33 21.91
C ARG A 213 27.92 0.53 23.26
N GLU A 214 26.88 1.36 23.33
CA GLU A 214 26.13 1.60 24.57
C GLU A 214 25.18 0.45 24.88
N LYS A 215 24.47 -0.06 23.86
CA LYS A 215 23.33 -0.97 24.04
C LYS A 215 23.66 -2.44 23.86
N PHE A 216 24.74 -2.79 23.17
CA PHE A 216 25.11 -4.17 22.85
C PHE A 216 26.46 -4.55 23.43
N GLU A 217 26.53 -5.78 23.94
CA GLU A 217 27.75 -6.31 24.52
C GLU A 217 28.78 -6.63 23.43
N LEU A 218 30.03 -6.22 23.69
CA LEU A 218 31.21 -6.49 22.89
C LEU A 218 32.24 -7.27 23.72
N ASP A 219 32.90 -8.26 23.13
CA ASP A 219 33.99 -8.97 23.77
C ASP A 219 35.33 -8.21 23.65
N ALA A 220 36.40 -8.79 24.23
CA ALA A 220 37.73 -8.18 24.25
C ALA A 220 38.36 -7.97 22.86
N ASN A 221 37.81 -8.58 21.81
CA ASN A 221 38.26 -8.46 20.43
C ASN A 221 37.33 -7.55 19.60
N ASP A 222 36.49 -6.75 20.25
CA ASP A 222 35.50 -5.87 19.61
C ASP A 222 34.49 -6.63 18.73
N ASN A 223 34.12 -7.84 19.15
CA ASN A 223 33.05 -8.62 18.53
C ASN A 223 31.77 -8.54 19.35
N PHE A 224 30.63 -8.36 18.67
CA PHE A 224 29.30 -8.51 19.24
C PHE A 224 29.12 -9.89 19.89
N VAL A 225 28.53 -9.90 21.09
CA VAL A 225 28.35 -11.10 21.90
C VAL A 225 26.94 -11.65 21.76
N TYR A 226 26.79 -12.82 21.12
CA TYR A 226 25.55 -13.58 21.08
C TYR A 226 25.86 -15.08 21.08
N GLN A 227 25.01 -15.89 21.72
CA GLN A 227 25.27 -17.32 21.95
C GLN A 227 24.26 -18.22 21.26
N TRP A 228 23.06 -17.71 20.97
CA TRP A 228 21.97 -18.50 20.45
C TRP A 228 21.52 -18.01 19.09
N LEU A 229 21.33 -18.96 18.18
CA LEU A 229 20.52 -18.80 16.98
C LEU A 229 19.16 -19.45 17.25
N GLU A 230 18.09 -18.69 17.11
CA GLU A 230 16.71 -19.15 17.31
C GLU A 230 15.98 -19.06 15.96
N VAL A 231 15.50 -20.21 15.45
CA VAL A 231 14.72 -20.30 14.21
C VAL A 231 13.31 -20.79 14.54
N ALA A 232 12.30 -20.05 14.09
CA ALA A 232 10.90 -20.45 14.27
C ALA A 232 10.12 -20.29 12.94
N PRO A 233 9.08 -21.10 12.72
CA PRO A 233 8.13 -20.83 11.64
C PRO A 233 7.48 -19.44 11.84
N SER A 234 7.27 -18.72 10.75
CA SER A 234 6.50 -17.48 10.74
C SER A 234 5.04 -17.78 11.07
N PRO A 235 4.31 -16.83 11.70
CA PRO A 235 2.86 -16.89 11.82
C PRO A 235 2.08 -17.07 10.50
N ASN A 236 2.69 -16.84 9.32
CA ASN A 236 2.05 -17.20 8.04
C ASN A 236 2.05 -18.71 7.78
N ASN A 237 2.98 -19.44 8.38
CA ASN A 237 3.19 -20.87 8.20
C ASN A 237 3.49 -21.54 9.56
N PRO A 238 2.60 -21.41 10.57
CA PRO A 238 2.91 -21.77 11.95
C PRO A 238 3.23 -23.26 12.14
N GLU A 239 2.62 -24.11 11.28
CA GLU A 239 2.80 -25.56 11.29
C GLU A 239 4.02 -26.04 10.48
N SER A 240 4.79 -25.12 9.89
CA SER A 240 5.92 -25.52 9.04
C SER A 240 7.05 -26.12 9.85
N THR A 241 7.67 -27.17 9.30
CA THR A 241 8.75 -27.87 9.99
C THR A 241 10.04 -27.03 10.06
N VAL A 242 10.78 -27.17 11.16
CA VAL A 242 12.15 -26.71 11.38
C VAL A 242 12.92 -27.87 12.01
N GLY A 243 14.18 -28.10 11.63
CA GLY A 243 14.99 -29.09 12.34
C GLY A 243 15.13 -28.73 13.83
N ASP A 244 14.75 -29.65 14.75
CA ASP A 244 14.63 -29.39 16.20
C ASP A 244 15.83 -28.66 16.83
N LYS A 245 17.04 -28.96 16.35
CA LYS A 245 18.28 -28.33 16.85
C LYS A 245 18.32 -26.82 16.62
N TRP A 246 17.62 -26.30 15.61
CA TRP A 246 17.60 -24.88 15.22
C TRP A 246 16.58 -24.04 15.98
N LEU A 247 15.59 -24.66 16.63
CA LEU A 247 14.63 -23.95 17.48
C LEU A 247 15.37 -23.12 18.55
N LYS A 248 16.50 -23.65 19.03
CA LYS A 248 17.42 -22.95 19.92
C LYS A 248 18.83 -23.56 19.82
N TYR A 249 19.59 -23.15 18.82
CA TYR A 249 20.94 -23.64 18.56
C TYR A 249 22.00 -22.82 19.29
N LYS A 250 22.88 -23.47 20.05
CA LYS A 250 24.03 -22.80 20.68
C LYS A 250 25.16 -22.69 19.67
N LEU A 251 25.50 -21.47 19.27
CA LEU A 251 26.57 -21.18 18.33
C LEU A 251 27.93 -21.58 18.92
N THR A 252 28.74 -22.24 18.10
CA THR A 252 30.08 -22.71 18.48
C THR A 252 31.17 -21.80 17.94
N GLU A 253 32.38 -21.94 18.47
CA GLU A 253 33.56 -21.24 17.93
C GLU A 253 33.84 -21.62 16.46
N GLU A 254 33.57 -22.87 16.07
CA GLU A 254 33.69 -23.32 14.67
C GLU A 254 32.70 -22.60 13.75
N ASP A 255 31.48 -22.36 14.22
CA ASP A 255 30.46 -21.62 13.45
C ASP A 255 30.92 -20.17 13.20
N PHE A 256 31.51 -19.52 14.21
CA PHE A 256 32.06 -18.17 14.08
C PHE A 256 33.28 -18.11 13.18
N GLN A 257 34.21 -19.07 13.28
CA GLN A 257 35.37 -19.15 12.39
C GLN A 257 34.96 -19.37 10.93
N ARG A 258 33.89 -20.15 10.72
CA ARG A 258 33.31 -20.39 9.40
C ARG A 258 32.51 -19.19 8.87
N GLY A 259 31.95 -18.37 9.75
CA GLY A 259 31.16 -17.17 9.43
C GLY A 259 29.72 -17.47 8.98
N TYR A 260 29.26 -18.72 9.10
CA TYR A 260 27.89 -19.11 8.73
C TYR A 260 27.46 -20.42 9.38
N VAL A 261 26.15 -20.66 9.38
CA VAL A 261 25.51 -21.96 9.64
C VAL A 261 24.56 -22.30 8.51
N ASP A 262 24.50 -23.58 8.14
CA ASP A 262 23.50 -24.09 7.20
C ASP A 262 22.36 -24.71 8.00
N ILE A 263 21.23 -24.01 8.07
CA ILE A 263 20.02 -24.51 8.74
C ILE A 263 19.28 -25.49 7.81
N ASP A 264 18.69 -26.54 8.40
CA ASP A 264 18.10 -27.68 7.70
C ASP A 264 16.76 -28.10 8.34
N GLY A 265 16.06 -29.04 7.70
CA GLY A 265 14.74 -29.52 8.16
C GLY A 265 13.63 -28.50 7.95
N LEU A 266 13.82 -27.56 7.01
CA LEU A 266 12.80 -26.59 6.63
C LEU A 266 11.79 -27.25 5.69
N GLN A 267 10.54 -26.79 5.76
CA GLN A 267 9.49 -27.05 4.79
C GLN A 267 9.60 -26.04 3.65
N LYS A 268 9.38 -26.51 2.42
CA LYS A 268 9.36 -25.65 1.23
C LYS A 268 8.30 -24.56 1.30
N ASN A 269 8.50 -23.49 0.53
CA ASN A 269 7.57 -22.36 0.39
C ASN A 269 7.14 -21.70 1.70
N SER A 270 7.87 -21.89 2.79
CA SER A 270 7.50 -21.48 4.15
C SER A 270 8.35 -20.33 4.63
N VAL A 271 7.78 -19.42 5.40
CA VAL A 271 8.52 -18.28 5.98
C VAL A 271 9.04 -18.65 7.37
N TYR A 272 10.28 -18.25 7.66
CA TYR A 272 10.96 -18.48 8.93
C TYR A 272 11.45 -17.16 9.53
N VAL A 273 11.36 -17.07 10.85
CA VAL A 273 11.90 -15.98 11.66
C VAL A 273 13.19 -16.46 12.31
N ILE A 274 14.28 -15.74 12.07
CA ILE A 274 15.63 -16.06 12.53
C ILE A 274 16.13 -14.92 13.40
N ASN A 275 16.55 -15.24 14.62
CA ASN A 275 17.12 -14.29 15.57
C ASN A 275 18.47 -14.78 16.08
N VAL A 276 19.38 -13.83 16.35
CA VAL A 276 20.52 -14.09 17.24
C VAL A 276 20.33 -13.39 18.57
N ARG A 277 20.62 -14.12 19.65
CA ARG A 277 20.31 -13.70 21.02
C ARG A 277 21.54 -13.74 21.92
N ASN A 278 21.69 -12.68 22.69
CA ASN A 278 22.59 -12.64 23.85
C ASN A 278 21.86 -13.09 25.12
N GLU A 279 22.30 -14.19 25.71
CA GLU A 279 21.70 -14.75 26.92
C GLU A 279 21.97 -13.93 28.18
N ASN A 280 22.96 -13.02 28.15
CA ASN A 280 23.28 -12.12 29.26
C ASN A 280 22.21 -11.02 29.46
N ILE A 281 21.41 -10.74 28.42
CA ILE A 281 20.37 -9.73 28.44
C ILE A 281 19.01 -10.38 28.79
N LYS A 282 18.38 -9.90 29.86
CA LYS A 282 17.13 -10.47 30.40
C LYS A 282 15.90 -10.07 29.61
N VAL A 283 15.86 -8.81 29.17
CA VAL A 283 14.75 -8.27 28.37
C VAL A 283 14.81 -8.91 26.99
N LYS A 284 13.77 -9.69 26.64
CA LYS A 284 13.75 -10.50 25.41
C LYS A 284 14.10 -9.69 24.16
N TRP A 285 13.45 -8.54 23.98
CA TRP A 285 13.63 -7.73 22.78
C TRP A 285 14.96 -7.03 22.72
N ASP A 286 15.54 -6.65 23.87
CA ASP A 286 16.89 -6.07 23.92
C ASP A 286 17.98 -7.14 23.69
N ALA A 287 17.69 -8.40 24.01
CA ALA A 287 18.63 -9.51 23.81
C ALA A 287 18.86 -9.87 22.34
N TYR A 288 17.96 -9.48 21.43
CA TYR A 288 18.08 -9.77 20.01
C TYR A 288 18.88 -8.69 19.29
N TYR A 289 19.88 -9.07 18.49
CA TYR A 289 20.68 -8.10 17.74
C TYR A 289 19.92 -7.65 16.50
N ASN A 290 19.46 -8.57 15.67
CA ASN A 290 18.51 -8.31 14.59
C ASN A 290 17.61 -9.52 14.32
N THR A 291 16.48 -9.27 13.67
CA THR A 291 15.49 -10.28 13.27
C THR A 291 15.42 -10.34 11.75
N VAL A 292 15.44 -11.56 11.20
CA VAL A 292 15.38 -11.83 9.77
C VAL A 292 14.17 -12.70 9.48
N SER A 293 13.33 -12.30 8.51
CA SER A 293 12.17 -13.08 8.07
C SER A 293 12.37 -13.50 6.62
N VAL A 294 12.58 -14.79 6.34
CA VAL A 294 12.95 -15.28 5.00
C VAL A 294 12.16 -16.53 4.62
N ARG A 295 11.83 -16.65 3.34
CA ARG A 295 11.07 -17.78 2.78
C ARG A 295 12.03 -18.85 2.23
N SER A 296 11.74 -20.13 2.48
CA SER A 296 12.38 -21.25 1.78
C SER A 296 11.91 -21.32 0.33
N ASP A 297 12.75 -21.84 -0.54
CA ASP A 297 12.42 -21.91 -1.96
C ASP A 297 11.38 -23.00 -2.27
N GLY A 298 10.93 -22.99 -3.52
CA GLY A 298 10.12 -24.03 -4.13
C GLY A 298 10.01 -23.79 -5.63
N GLU A 299 9.77 -24.87 -6.36
CA GLU A 299 9.55 -24.79 -7.81
C GLU A 299 8.07 -24.51 -8.13
N PRO A 300 7.76 -23.50 -8.97
CA PRO A 300 6.41 -23.28 -9.49
C PRO A 300 5.86 -24.53 -10.19
N GLY A 301 4.59 -24.84 -9.94
CA GLY A 301 3.91 -25.91 -10.65
C GLY A 301 3.50 -25.50 -12.07
N GLU A 302 2.86 -26.44 -12.78
CA GLU A 302 2.17 -26.13 -14.04
C GLU A 302 1.15 -24.98 -13.85
N PRO A 303 0.86 -24.18 -14.90
CA PRO A 303 -0.14 -23.14 -14.81
C PRO A 303 -1.51 -23.67 -14.35
N ILE A 304 -2.13 -22.95 -13.42
CA ILE A 304 -3.45 -23.29 -12.88
C ILE A 304 -4.49 -22.46 -13.63
N LEU A 305 -5.39 -23.13 -14.37
CA LEU A 305 -6.55 -22.47 -14.96
C LEU A 305 -7.62 -22.26 -13.87
N ILE A 306 -7.93 -21.00 -13.59
CA ILE A 306 -9.06 -20.62 -12.75
C ILE A 306 -10.32 -20.71 -13.62
N THR A 307 -11.12 -21.74 -13.36
CA THR A 307 -12.40 -21.93 -14.05
C THR A 307 -13.42 -20.94 -13.48
N HIS A 308 -14.10 -20.19 -14.36
CA HIS A 308 -15.07 -19.18 -13.96
C HIS A 308 -16.34 -19.82 -13.39
N GLU A 309 -16.47 -19.76 -12.07
CA GLU A 309 -17.62 -20.29 -11.34
C GLU A 309 -18.21 -19.24 -10.37
N LEU A 310 -19.52 -19.02 -10.45
CA LEU A 310 -20.26 -18.09 -9.60
C LEU A 310 -21.02 -18.82 -8.51
N ASN A 311 -20.31 -19.61 -7.71
CA ASN A 311 -20.90 -20.30 -6.57
C ASN A 311 -21.04 -19.32 -5.38
N PRO A 312 -22.11 -19.43 -4.58
CA PRO A 312 -22.23 -18.67 -3.33
C PRO A 312 -21.10 -19.06 -2.36
N PRO A 313 -20.68 -18.15 -1.46
CA PRO A 313 -19.77 -18.48 -0.36
C PRO A 313 -20.28 -19.69 0.43
N SER A 314 -19.37 -20.56 0.85
CA SER A 314 -19.70 -21.62 1.80
C SER A 314 -19.70 -21.09 3.23
N ARG A 315 -20.62 -21.60 4.08
CA ARG A 315 -20.80 -21.16 5.47
C ARG A 315 -19.59 -21.46 6.35
N ASP A 316 -18.82 -22.50 6.03
CA ASP A 316 -17.62 -22.95 6.75
C ASP A 316 -16.44 -21.98 6.68
N ARG A 317 -16.40 -21.08 5.69
CA ARG A 317 -15.37 -20.02 5.58
C ARG A 317 -15.56 -18.87 6.58
N TYR A 318 -16.67 -18.84 7.33
CA TYR A 318 -17.01 -17.75 8.23
C TYR A 318 -17.23 -18.25 9.65
N GLU A 319 -16.66 -17.56 10.62
CA GLU A 319 -16.91 -17.86 12.03
C GLU A 319 -18.30 -17.36 12.44
N THR A 320 -18.64 -16.12 12.07
CA THR A 320 -19.89 -15.48 12.47
C THR A 320 -20.95 -15.51 11.38
N GLU A 321 -22.22 -15.57 11.81
CA GLU A 321 -23.35 -15.48 10.88
C GLU A 321 -23.40 -14.11 10.17
N GLU A 322 -23.02 -13.03 10.86
CA GLU A 322 -22.94 -11.69 10.27
C GLU A 322 -21.93 -11.62 9.13
N ALA A 323 -20.72 -12.16 9.31
CA ALA A 323 -19.70 -12.21 8.26
C ALA A 323 -20.18 -13.04 7.05
N TYR A 324 -20.85 -14.16 7.29
CA TYR A 324 -21.44 -14.97 6.23
C TYR A 324 -22.54 -14.22 5.46
N GLN A 325 -23.45 -13.55 6.15
CA GLN A 325 -24.50 -12.74 5.50
C GLN A 325 -23.91 -11.58 4.70
N ASN A 326 -22.87 -10.91 5.22
CA ASN A 326 -22.13 -9.89 4.47
C ASN A 326 -21.50 -10.46 3.19
N ALA A 327 -20.93 -11.66 3.25
CA ALA A 327 -20.39 -12.33 2.08
C ALA A 327 -21.46 -12.74 1.06
N LEU A 328 -22.67 -13.11 1.49
CA LEU A 328 -23.81 -13.35 0.60
C LEU A 328 -24.22 -12.06 -0.13
N ILE A 329 -24.28 -10.92 0.56
CA ILE A 329 -24.54 -9.61 -0.07
C ILE A 329 -23.47 -9.26 -1.11
N GLN A 330 -22.21 -9.52 -0.79
CA GLN A 330 -21.11 -9.36 -1.73
C GLN A 330 -21.29 -10.27 -2.95
N HIS A 331 -21.63 -11.54 -2.74
CA HIS A 331 -21.90 -12.48 -3.84
C HIS A 331 -23.04 -12.00 -4.74
N GLU A 332 -24.15 -11.48 -4.19
CA GLU A 332 -25.23 -10.89 -4.97
C GLU A 332 -24.76 -9.71 -5.84
N ALA A 333 -23.86 -8.88 -5.31
CA ALA A 333 -23.24 -7.82 -6.11
C ALA A 333 -22.40 -8.41 -7.25
N ALA A 334 -21.61 -9.45 -6.98
CA ALA A 334 -20.78 -10.14 -7.96
C ALA A 334 -21.62 -10.75 -9.11
N VAL A 335 -22.76 -11.36 -8.79
CA VAL A 335 -23.70 -11.94 -9.76
C VAL A 335 -24.21 -10.89 -10.75
N LYS A 336 -24.49 -9.66 -10.30
CA LYS A 336 -24.94 -8.55 -11.18
C LYS A 336 -23.90 -8.18 -12.25
N TYR A 337 -22.62 -8.41 -11.97
CA TYR A 337 -21.51 -8.16 -12.88
C TYR A 337 -21.00 -9.42 -13.60
N ASN A 338 -21.61 -10.59 -13.35
CA ASN A 338 -21.11 -11.89 -13.78
C ASN A 338 -19.61 -12.09 -13.40
N ALA A 339 -19.25 -11.66 -12.18
CA ALA A 339 -17.87 -11.52 -11.73
C ALA A 339 -17.50 -12.58 -10.68
N MET A 340 -16.56 -13.49 -11.00
CA MET A 340 -16.10 -14.52 -10.06
C MET A 340 -15.14 -13.92 -9.03
N ARG A 341 -15.38 -14.20 -7.76
CA ARG A 341 -14.51 -13.76 -6.67
C ARG A 341 -13.18 -14.51 -6.68
N ILE A 342 -12.05 -13.79 -6.69
CA ILE A 342 -10.69 -14.40 -6.74
C ILE A 342 -9.77 -13.98 -5.58
N ASP A 343 -10.16 -13.00 -4.76
CA ASP A 343 -9.34 -12.56 -3.62
C ASP A 343 -9.08 -13.70 -2.62
N TRP A 344 -10.03 -14.62 -2.42
CA TRP A 344 -9.82 -15.81 -1.58
C TRP A 344 -8.73 -16.75 -2.08
N LEU A 345 -8.71 -17.02 -3.38
CA LEU A 345 -7.69 -17.88 -3.98
C LEU A 345 -6.29 -17.27 -3.79
N LEU A 346 -6.19 -15.96 -3.98
CA LEU A 346 -4.93 -15.24 -3.82
C LEU A 346 -4.50 -15.10 -2.36
N GLU A 347 -5.46 -14.98 -1.44
CA GLU A 347 -5.23 -14.99 0.01
C GLU A 347 -4.73 -16.36 0.49
N ASP A 348 -5.41 -17.45 0.10
CA ASP A 348 -5.06 -18.82 0.46
C ASP A 348 -3.68 -19.23 -0.13
N PHE A 349 -3.28 -18.65 -1.26
CA PHE A 349 -1.98 -18.90 -1.89
C PHE A 349 -0.77 -18.45 -1.06
N VAL A 350 -0.91 -17.37 -0.28
CA VAL A 350 0.18 -16.78 0.50
C VAL A 350 0.76 -17.76 1.55
N PRO A 351 -0.07 -18.40 2.41
CA PRO A 351 0.39 -19.41 3.36
C PRO A 351 0.51 -20.81 2.75
N ASP A 352 0.07 -21.06 1.52
CA ASP A 352 0.14 -22.40 0.92
C ASP A 352 1.60 -22.87 0.75
N VAL A 353 1.93 -24.00 1.38
CA VAL A 353 3.24 -24.65 1.33
C VAL A 353 3.44 -25.52 0.09
N ASN A 354 2.35 -25.88 -0.60
CA ASN A 354 2.37 -26.74 -1.78
C ASN A 354 2.56 -25.97 -3.08
N LEU A 355 2.09 -24.73 -3.14
CA LEU A 355 2.28 -23.83 -4.27
C LEU A 355 3.50 -22.94 -4.03
N ALA A 356 4.39 -22.80 -5.01
CA ALA A 356 5.56 -21.96 -4.87
C ALA A 356 5.32 -20.51 -5.32
N GLU A 357 6.19 -19.62 -4.87
CA GLU A 357 6.29 -18.27 -5.44
C GLU A 357 6.61 -18.36 -6.94
N GLY A 358 5.91 -17.58 -7.76
CA GLY A 358 5.99 -17.65 -9.23
C GLY A 358 4.94 -18.54 -9.87
N GLN A 359 4.03 -19.15 -9.09
CA GLN A 359 2.88 -19.89 -9.62
C GLN A 359 2.09 -19.02 -10.62
N ILE A 360 1.74 -19.63 -11.76
CA ILE A 360 0.96 -18.99 -12.81
C ILE A 360 -0.51 -19.33 -12.63
N PHE A 361 -1.35 -18.31 -12.64
CA PHE A 361 -2.80 -18.40 -12.64
C PHE A 361 -3.35 -17.87 -13.97
N TYR A 362 -3.99 -18.74 -14.74
CA TYR A 362 -4.70 -18.37 -15.96
C TYR A 362 -6.15 -18.03 -15.66
N LEU A 363 -6.60 -16.92 -16.26
CA LEU A 363 -7.98 -16.49 -16.27
C LEU A 363 -8.58 -16.75 -17.65
N GLU A 364 -9.76 -17.35 -17.71
CA GLU A 364 -10.51 -17.48 -18.97
C GLU A 364 -10.82 -16.09 -19.58
N GLY A 365 -10.54 -15.93 -20.88
CA GLY A 365 -10.81 -14.68 -21.60
C GLY A 365 -12.29 -14.47 -21.90
N GLY A 366 -12.73 -13.21 -21.85
CA GLY A 366 -14.15 -12.85 -21.98
C GLY A 366 -14.96 -13.06 -20.70
N LYS A 367 -14.30 -13.45 -19.59
CA LYS A 367 -14.90 -13.59 -18.26
C LYS A 367 -14.50 -12.43 -17.35
N THR A 368 -15.33 -12.18 -16.34
CA THR A 368 -15.10 -11.15 -15.33
C THR A 368 -14.81 -11.81 -13.99
N TYR A 369 -13.85 -11.27 -13.26
CA TYR A 369 -13.44 -11.65 -11.92
C TYR A 369 -13.50 -10.41 -11.01
N CYS A 370 -13.47 -10.59 -9.70
CA CYS A 370 -13.55 -9.48 -8.77
C CYS A 370 -12.84 -9.73 -7.44
N LEU A 371 -12.56 -8.62 -6.76
CA LEU A 371 -12.05 -8.56 -5.40
C LEU A 371 -13.10 -7.93 -4.48
N PHE A 372 -13.33 -8.54 -3.31
CA PHE A 372 -14.11 -7.93 -2.22
C PHE A 372 -13.26 -7.55 -1.01
N ASN A 373 -12.03 -8.06 -0.94
CA ASN A 373 -10.99 -7.62 -0.03
C ASN A 373 -9.76 -7.14 -0.81
N SER A 374 -8.96 -6.26 -0.21
CA SER A 374 -7.63 -5.95 -0.75
C SER A 374 -6.71 -7.15 -0.54
N VAL A 375 -5.91 -7.50 -1.54
CA VAL A 375 -5.10 -8.72 -1.55
C VAL A 375 -3.70 -8.41 -1.05
N THR A 376 -3.30 -9.00 0.07
CA THR A 376 -1.93 -8.93 0.59
C THR A 376 -0.98 -9.73 -0.30
N THR A 377 0.11 -9.11 -0.73
CA THR A 377 1.13 -9.71 -1.60
C THR A 377 2.45 -9.77 -0.82
N SER A 378 2.70 -10.94 -0.22
CA SER A 378 3.97 -11.30 0.48
C SER A 378 4.57 -12.62 -0.04
N LYS A 379 4.07 -13.05 -1.20
CA LYS A 379 4.51 -14.19 -2.00
C LYS A 379 4.13 -13.90 -3.44
N GLY A 380 5.11 -13.93 -4.34
CA GLY A 380 4.95 -13.58 -5.73
C GLY A 380 4.12 -14.56 -6.57
N PHE A 381 3.42 -14.05 -7.59
CA PHE A 381 2.66 -14.86 -8.56
C PHE A 381 2.58 -14.17 -9.93
N ILE A 382 2.13 -14.93 -10.93
CA ILE A 382 1.80 -14.43 -12.26
C ILE A 382 0.30 -14.60 -12.49
N LEU A 383 -0.41 -13.50 -12.72
CA LEU A 383 -1.83 -13.51 -13.06
C LEU A 383 -2.03 -13.03 -14.50
N ARG A 384 -2.65 -13.85 -15.34
CA ARG A 384 -2.84 -13.48 -16.75
C ARG A 384 -4.06 -14.10 -17.40
N THR A 385 -4.55 -13.47 -18.46
CA THR A 385 -5.51 -14.14 -19.35
C THR A 385 -4.84 -15.36 -20.00
N ASN A 386 -5.59 -16.45 -20.13
CA ASN A 386 -5.16 -17.65 -20.83
C ASN A 386 -4.61 -17.29 -22.23
N PRO A 387 -3.37 -17.67 -22.58
CA PRO A 387 -2.75 -17.33 -23.87
C PRO A 387 -3.58 -17.72 -25.12
N ASP A 388 -4.32 -18.83 -25.06
CA ASP A 388 -5.18 -19.26 -26.17
C ASP A 388 -6.35 -18.29 -26.39
N ASP A 389 -6.92 -17.76 -25.33
CA ASP A 389 -7.97 -16.75 -25.39
C ASP A 389 -7.44 -15.38 -25.85
N VAL A 390 -6.23 -15.01 -25.44
CA VAL A 390 -5.55 -13.79 -25.93
C VAL A 390 -5.34 -13.86 -27.44
N THR A 391 -4.89 -15.02 -27.94
CA THR A 391 -4.75 -15.27 -29.38
C THR A 391 -6.09 -15.18 -30.12
N ALA A 392 -7.19 -15.57 -29.45
CA ALA A 392 -8.55 -15.42 -29.95
C ALA A 392 -9.12 -13.98 -29.80
N GLY A 393 -8.31 -13.01 -29.36
CA GLY A 393 -8.73 -11.61 -29.19
C GLY A 393 -9.58 -11.35 -27.94
N LYS A 394 -9.61 -12.28 -26.99
CA LYS A 394 -10.34 -12.13 -25.72
C LYS A 394 -9.40 -11.75 -24.58
N ARG A 395 -9.95 -11.07 -23.58
CA ARG A 395 -9.24 -10.67 -22.36
C ARG A 395 -10.11 -10.94 -21.14
N ALA A 396 -9.49 -11.39 -20.05
CA ALA A 396 -10.16 -11.45 -18.75
C ALA A 396 -10.28 -10.03 -18.17
N LYS A 397 -11.35 -9.79 -17.42
CA LYS A 397 -11.57 -8.54 -16.70
C LYS A 397 -11.50 -8.78 -15.19
N ILE A 398 -10.82 -7.91 -14.44
CA ILE A 398 -10.81 -7.93 -12.97
C ILE A 398 -11.39 -6.63 -12.43
N LEU A 399 -12.42 -6.74 -11.59
CA LEU A 399 -13.02 -5.63 -10.86
C LEU A 399 -12.31 -5.48 -9.50
N LEU A 400 -11.62 -4.35 -9.31
CA LEU A 400 -10.90 -3.99 -8.08
C LEU A 400 -11.89 -3.44 -7.03
N GLY A 401 -12.91 -4.24 -6.70
CA GLY A 401 -14.10 -3.79 -6.01
C GLY A 401 -14.99 -2.93 -6.90
N GLY A 402 -15.54 -1.86 -6.36
CA GLY A 402 -16.38 -0.91 -7.08
C GLY A 402 -17.74 -1.47 -7.51
N MET A 403 -18.23 -2.54 -6.88
CA MET A 403 -19.50 -3.17 -7.24
C MET A 403 -20.65 -2.80 -6.28
N HIS A 404 -20.32 -2.27 -5.11
CA HIS A 404 -21.28 -1.89 -4.07
C HIS A 404 -20.73 -0.75 -3.19
N THR A 405 -21.58 -0.25 -2.30
CA THR A 405 -21.26 0.85 -1.38
C THR A 405 -21.55 0.46 0.06
N THR A 406 -20.75 0.93 1.00
CA THR A 406 -21.07 0.96 2.44
C THR A 406 -21.39 2.40 2.83
N GLY A 407 -22.65 2.66 3.19
CA GLY A 407 -23.14 4.04 3.31
C GLY A 407 -22.99 4.79 1.99
N THR A 408 -22.32 5.95 2.01
CA THR A 408 -22.03 6.73 0.80
C THR A 408 -20.72 6.37 0.14
N ASN A 409 -19.91 5.47 0.72
CA ASN A 409 -18.57 5.17 0.23
C ASN A 409 -18.60 3.99 -0.73
N VAL A 410 -17.91 4.13 -1.87
CA VAL A 410 -17.69 3.04 -2.82
C VAL A 410 -16.59 2.14 -2.27
N ASN A 411 -16.88 0.84 -2.14
CA ASN A 411 -15.90 -0.13 -1.66
C ASN A 411 -14.98 -0.53 -2.80
N SER A 412 -13.73 -0.06 -2.78
CA SER A 412 -12.69 -0.39 -3.75
C SER A 412 -11.56 -1.19 -3.09
N MET A 413 -10.92 -2.06 -3.85
CA MET A 413 -9.84 -2.94 -3.38
C MET A 413 -8.52 -2.61 -4.08
N ASN A 414 -7.40 -2.94 -3.44
CA ASN A 414 -6.05 -2.76 -3.98
C ASN A 414 -5.25 -4.07 -3.84
N PHE A 415 -4.15 -4.19 -4.57
CA PHE A 415 -3.08 -5.11 -4.17
C PHE A 415 -2.24 -4.42 -3.09
N MET A 416 -2.24 -4.99 -1.88
CA MET A 416 -1.46 -4.51 -0.74
C MET A 416 -0.07 -5.12 -0.79
N PHE A 417 0.93 -4.30 -1.06
CA PHE A 417 2.30 -4.75 -1.23
C PHE A 417 3.01 -4.92 0.09
N GLY A 418 3.47 -6.14 0.36
CA GLY A 418 3.92 -6.56 1.68
C GLY A 418 2.77 -6.69 2.66
N ARG A 419 3.11 -6.82 3.94
CA ARG A 419 2.14 -6.97 5.04
C ARG A 419 2.65 -6.30 6.30
N GLN A 420 1.77 -6.20 7.29
CA GLN A 420 2.12 -5.80 8.63
C GLN A 420 2.91 -6.93 9.33
N PRO A 421 3.86 -6.59 10.22
CA PRO A 421 4.57 -7.60 11.00
C PRO A 421 3.60 -8.33 11.94
N GLN A 422 3.82 -9.64 12.12
CA GLN A 422 3.17 -10.43 13.17
C GLN A 422 4.07 -10.51 14.41
N ALA A 423 3.55 -11.08 15.51
CA ALA A 423 4.28 -11.15 16.78
C ALA A 423 5.62 -11.85 16.60
N GLY A 424 6.72 -11.21 17.01
CA GLY A 424 8.07 -11.79 16.85
C GLY A 424 8.68 -11.66 15.47
N GLU A 425 7.97 -11.12 14.49
CA GLU A 425 8.54 -10.87 13.17
C GLU A 425 9.20 -9.49 13.06
N GLY A 426 10.17 -9.42 12.17
CA GLY A 426 10.90 -8.21 11.81
C GLY A 426 11.69 -8.41 10.52
N GLY A 427 12.33 -7.34 10.04
CA GLY A 427 13.15 -7.38 8.84
C GLY A 427 12.37 -7.19 7.54
N GLU A 428 12.96 -7.68 6.46
CA GLU A 428 12.51 -7.46 5.08
C GLU A 428 11.74 -8.66 4.54
N ILE A 429 10.61 -8.39 3.89
CA ILE A 429 9.93 -9.37 3.04
C ILE A 429 10.61 -9.36 1.69
N TYR A 430 11.13 -10.50 1.26
CA TYR A 430 11.66 -10.66 -0.08
C TYR A 430 10.63 -11.36 -0.97
N MET A 431 10.42 -10.83 -2.19
CA MET A 431 9.60 -11.43 -3.22
C MET A 431 10.34 -11.41 -4.56
N LYS A 432 10.34 -12.53 -5.25
CA LYS A 432 10.96 -12.70 -6.57
C LYS A 432 10.18 -11.95 -7.64
N MET A 433 8.85 -12.08 -7.67
CA MET A 433 8.09 -11.49 -8.78
C MET A 433 6.61 -11.25 -8.52
N LEU A 434 6.07 -10.22 -9.14
CA LEU A 434 4.62 -10.03 -9.30
C LEU A 434 4.35 -9.61 -10.74
N GLU A 435 3.55 -10.39 -11.46
CA GLU A 435 3.31 -10.13 -12.89
C GLU A 435 1.83 -10.16 -13.27
N PHE A 436 1.41 -9.18 -14.07
CA PHE A 436 0.07 -9.05 -14.61
C PHE A 436 0.12 -8.90 -16.13
N HIS A 437 -0.54 -9.81 -16.87
CA HIS A 437 -0.53 -9.80 -18.33
C HIS A 437 -1.92 -9.91 -18.93
N ASP A 438 -2.19 -9.12 -19.96
CA ASP A 438 -3.36 -9.29 -20.83
C ASP A 438 -4.72 -9.14 -20.11
N ILE A 439 -4.79 -8.34 -19.03
CA ILE A 439 -6.00 -8.17 -18.20
C ILE A 439 -6.59 -6.76 -18.33
N ASP A 440 -7.92 -6.67 -18.29
CA ASP A 440 -8.62 -5.39 -18.14
C ASP A 440 -9.03 -5.17 -16.68
N PHE A 441 -8.47 -4.15 -16.04
CA PHE A 441 -8.77 -3.75 -14.67
C PHE A 441 -9.76 -2.59 -14.62
N ASP A 442 -10.71 -2.67 -13.70
CA ASP A 442 -11.80 -1.70 -13.60
C ASP A 442 -12.35 -1.56 -12.17
N CYS A 443 -13.06 -0.46 -11.89
CA CYS A 443 -13.75 -0.20 -10.62
C CYS A 443 -15.12 0.46 -10.90
N PRO A 444 -16.19 -0.32 -11.14
CA PRO A 444 -17.39 0.16 -11.83
C PRO A 444 -18.10 1.37 -11.24
N LEU A 445 -18.24 1.41 -9.92
CA LEU A 445 -18.91 2.49 -9.20
C LEU A 445 -17.96 3.58 -8.72
N ALA A 446 -16.67 3.54 -9.09
CA ALA A 446 -15.73 4.56 -8.67
C ALA A 446 -16.21 5.95 -9.07
N ARG A 447 -16.05 6.90 -8.15
CA ARG A 447 -16.51 8.28 -8.29
C ARG A 447 -15.33 9.21 -8.41
N THR A 448 -15.44 10.18 -9.31
CA THR A 448 -14.43 11.23 -9.48
C THR A 448 -14.77 12.47 -8.64
N TYR A 449 -13.88 13.45 -8.64
CA TYR A 449 -14.17 14.79 -8.11
C TYR A 449 -15.40 15.41 -8.81
N GLY A 450 -15.59 15.17 -10.10
CA GLY A 450 -16.77 15.64 -10.82
C GLY A 450 -18.07 15.06 -10.26
N ASP A 451 -18.09 13.78 -9.89
CA ASP A 451 -19.23 13.15 -9.22
C ASP A 451 -19.47 13.76 -7.83
N ASN A 452 -18.40 14.07 -7.11
CA ASN A 452 -18.50 14.76 -5.82
C ASN A 452 -19.14 16.14 -5.96
N MET A 453 -18.73 16.92 -6.96
CA MET A 453 -19.30 18.23 -7.25
C MET A 453 -20.76 18.16 -7.75
N ALA A 454 -21.16 17.04 -8.35
CA ALA A 454 -22.55 16.75 -8.70
C ALA A 454 -23.40 16.22 -7.53
N GLY A 455 -22.82 16.09 -6.32
CA GLY A 455 -23.54 15.62 -5.13
C GLY A 455 -23.74 14.12 -5.04
N LEU A 456 -22.97 13.31 -5.79
CA LEU A 456 -23.13 11.85 -5.85
C LEU A 456 -22.29 11.08 -4.80
N GLY A 457 -21.50 11.78 -3.99
CA GLY A 457 -20.68 11.22 -2.91
C GLY A 457 -19.19 11.55 -3.04
N GLY A 458 -18.38 11.09 -2.09
CA GLY A 458 -16.92 11.33 -2.11
C GLY A 458 -16.22 10.66 -3.30
N ALA A 459 -15.15 11.28 -3.80
CA ALA A 459 -14.29 10.67 -4.81
C ALA A 459 -13.63 9.40 -4.25
N THR A 460 -13.53 8.35 -5.07
CA THR A 460 -13.03 7.04 -4.64
C THR A 460 -11.53 7.06 -4.42
N GLY A 461 -11.10 6.55 -3.26
CA GLY A 461 -9.71 6.58 -2.83
C GLY A 461 -8.88 5.36 -3.22
N ASN A 462 -8.97 4.89 -4.46
CA ASN A 462 -8.37 3.62 -4.92
C ASN A 462 -6.99 3.75 -5.58
N TYR A 463 -6.22 2.67 -5.49
CA TYR A 463 -4.92 2.46 -6.12
C TYR A 463 -4.90 1.10 -6.83
N PHE A 464 -3.93 0.88 -7.73
CA PHE A 464 -3.63 -0.48 -8.17
C PHE A 464 -2.79 -1.21 -7.11
N ILE A 465 -1.70 -0.57 -6.68
CA ILE A 465 -0.81 -1.03 -5.61
C ILE A 465 -0.79 0.00 -4.49
N ASN A 466 -1.02 -0.46 -3.26
CA ASN A 466 -0.92 0.33 -2.03
C ASN A 466 -0.08 -0.43 -0.98
N MET A 467 0.32 0.25 0.09
CA MET A 467 1.12 -0.34 1.17
C MET A 467 0.54 0.03 2.55
N TYR A 468 0.84 -0.78 3.56
CA TYR A 468 0.48 -0.48 4.95
C TYR A 468 1.39 0.60 5.53
N SER A 469 0.86 1.54 6.33
CA SER A 469 1.67 2.56 7.04
C SER A 469 2.67 1.97 8.02
N ASN A 470 2.37 0.82 8.59
CA ASN A 470 3.20 0.02 9.48
C ASN A 470 3.65 -1.29 8.80
N GLY A 471 3.69 -1.31 7.47
CA GLY A 471 4.16 -2.47 6.71
C GLY A 471 5.65 -2.72 6.94
N MET A 472 6.07 -3.99 6.86
CA MET A 472 7.47 -4.39 6.94
C MET A 472 8.32 -3.76 5.81
N ALA A 473 9.65 -3.84 5.93
CA ALA A 473 10.50 -3.61 4.77
C ALA A 473 10.17 -4.61 3.67
N ILE A 474 10.34 -4.22 2.40
CA ILE A 474 10.10 -5.16 1.29
C ILE A 474 11.08 -4.93 0.15
N HIS A 475 11.61 -6.04 -0.36
CA HIS A 475 12.43 -6.11 -1.55
C HIS A 475 11.70 -6.97 -2.59
N LEU A 476 11.37 -6.35 -3.72
CA LEU A 476 10.80 -7.00 -4.89
C LEU A 476 11.84 -7.04 -6.00
N GLU A 477 12.18 -8.23 -6.51
CA GLU A 477 13.10 -8.29 -7.64
C GLU A 477 12.41 -7.85 -8.94
N LYS A 478 11.16 -8.23 -9.15
CA LYS A 478 10.50 -8.02 -10.44
C LYS A 478 9.01 -7.66 -10.34
N LEU A 479 8.62 -6.49 -10.85
CA LEU A 479 7.22 -6.14 -11.14
C LEU A 479 7.02 -6.05 -12.65
N VAL A 480 6.07 -6.81 -13.20
CA VAL A 480 5.70 -6.72 -14.62
C VAL A 480 4.21 -6.44 -14.77
N ILE A 481 3.88 -5.41 -15.54
CA ILE A 481 2.51 -5.08 -15.93
C ILE A 481 2.52 -4.88 -17.44
N LYS A 482 2.00 -5.85 -18.18
CA LYS A 482 2.13 -5.88 -19.63
C LYS A 482 0.79 -6.05 -20.33
N ASN A 483 0.58 -5.22 -21.35
CA ASN A 483 -0.59 -5.27 -22.22
C ASN A 483 -1.89 -5.31 -21.39
N CYS A 484 -2.00 -4.51 -20.33
CA CYS A 484 -3.18 -4.38 -19.48
C CYS A 484 -3.96 -3.09 -19.80
N THR A 485 -5.23 -3.07 -19.43
CA THR A 485 -6.08 -1.86 -19.47
C THR A 485 -6.45 -1.47 -18.06
N PHE A 486 -6.41 -0.18 -17.73
CA PHE A 486 -6.81 0.34 -16.43
C PHE A 486 -7.85 1.44 -16.62
N LYS A 487 -9.04 1.19 -16.06
CA LYS A 487 -10.15 2.15 -16.02
C LYS A 487 -10.53 2.45 -14.58
N ARG A 488 -10.91 3.69 -14.27
CA ARG A 488 -11.47 4.09 -12.96
C ARG A 488 -10.52 3.89 -11.76
N LEU A 489 -9.22 4.06 -11.99
CA LEU A 489 -8.24 4.29 -10.91
C LEU A 489 -8.16 5.79 -10.60
N VAL A 490 -8.97 6.24 -9.65
CA VAL A 490 -9.27 7.66 -9.46
C VAL A 490 -8.16 8.38 -8.69
N ARG A 491 -7.56 7.77 -7.66
CA ARG A 491 -6.66 8.47 -6.74
C ARG A 491 -5.17 8.37 -7.08
N GLY A 492 -4.68 7.17 -7.39
CA GLY A 492 -3.27 6.91 -7.71
C GLY A 492 -3.07 5.53 -8.36
N PHE A 493 -1.84 5.18 -8.75
CA PHE A 493 -1.55 3.86 -9.31
C PHE A 493 -0.68 3.01 -8.37
N ILE A 494 0.53 3.47 -8.06
CA ILE A 494 1.44 2.87 -7.07
C ILE A 494 1.72 3.87 -5.96
N ARG A 495 1.54 3.45 -4.71
CA ARG A 495 1.86 4.27 -3.53
C ARG A 495 2.83 3.56 -2.59
N GLU A 496 3.98 4.17 -2.36
CA GLU A 496 4.87 3.82 -1.26
C GLU A 496 4.33 4.40 0.07
N GLN A 497 4.31 3.59 1.12
CA GLN A 497 3.82 4.00 2.43
C GLN A 497 4.62 3.33 3.56
N GLY A 498 4.77 4.06 4.66
CA GLY A 498 5.40 3.59 5.89
C GLY A 498 6.86 4.03 6.06
N PRO A 499 7.46 3.81 7.24
CA PRO A 499 8.83 4.23 7.56
C PRO A 499 9.90 3.24 7.06
N ASN A 500 9.54 1.97 6.88
CA ASN A 500 10.48 0.92 6.48
C ASN A 500 10.84 1.02 5.00
N HIS A 501 12.06 0.62 4.62
CA HIS A 501 12.56 0.75 3.26
C HIS A 501 11.80 -0.14 2.26
N LYS A 502 11.87 0.27 0.99
CA LYS A 502 11.20 -0.36 -0.16
C LYS A 502 12.16 -0.41 -1.33
N ILE A 503 12.55 -1.60 -1.78
CA ILE A 503 13.53 -1.81 -2.86
C ILE A 503 12.86 -2.58 -3.99
N TRP A 504 12.81 -1.99 -5.18
CA TRP A 504 12.28 -2.63 -6.38
C TRP A 504 13.40 -2.72 -7.42
N ASP A 505 13.89 -3.93 -7.70
CA ASP A 505 15.05 -4.09 -8.59
C ASP A 505 14.69 -3.82 -10.04
N HIS A 506 13.61 -4.42 -10.54
CA HIS A 506 13.15 -4.27 -11.92
C HIS A 506 11.64 -4.04 -11.98
N VAL A 507 11.23 -2.97 -12.65
CA VAL A 507 9.83 -2.63 -12.92
C VAL A 507 9.64 -2.46 -14.41
N LEU A 508 8.72 -3.23 -14.99
CA LEU A 508 8.33 -3.13 -16.39
C LEU A 508 6.84 -2.84 -16.51
N ILE A 509 6.51 -1.64 -16.99
CA ILE A 509 5.15 -1.23 -17.33
C ILE A 509 5.12 -1.04 -18.85
N GLU A 510 4.58 -2.01 -19.56
CA GLU A 510 4.69 -2.12 -21.01
C GLU A 510 3.34 -2.28 -21.73
N ASP A 511 3.15 -1.52 -22.81
CA ASP A 511 2.01 -1.65 -23.73
C ASP A 511 0.63 -1.55 -23.07
N ASN A 512 0.51 -0.84 -21.95
CA ASN A 512 -0.76 -0.70 -21.22
C ASN A 512 -1.59 0.49 -21.72
N GLN A 513 -2.87 0.53 -21.31
CA GLN A 513 -3.79 1.64 -21.55
C GLN A 513 -4.35 2.17 -20.22
N PHE A 514 -4.34 3.48 -20.03
CA PHE A 514 -4.89 4.16 -18.86
C PHE A 514 -5.86 5.26 -19.31
N PHE A 515 -7.11 5.18 -18.88
CA PHE A 515 -8.13 6.19 -19.16
C PHE A 515 -9.20 6.19 -18.07
N ASP A 516 -9.93 7.30 -17.89
CA ASP A 516 -10.84 7.46 -16.76
C ASP A 516 -10.11 7.31 -15.41
N CYS A 517 -8.91 7.90 -15.31
CA CYS A 517 -7.97 7.73 -14.21
C CYS A 517 -7.50 9.09 -13.66
N GLY A 518 -7.30 9.22 -12.35
CA GLY A 518 -6.63 10.38 -11.73
C GLY A 518 -7.52 11.57 -11.33
N TYR A 519 -8.81 11.61 -11.70
CA TYR A 519 -9.69 12.76 -11.39
C TYR A 519 -10.21 12.75 -9.94
N TYR A 520 -9.31 12.80 -8.95
CA TYR A 520 -9.65 12.67 -7.52
C TYR A 520 -10.04 13.97 -6.81
N SER A 521 -9.40 15.10 -7.14
CA SER A 521 -9.63 16.38 -6.44
C SER A 521 -9.47 17.58 -7.36
N ASN A 522 -9.85 18.78 -6.90
CA ASN A 522 -9.94 19.99 -7.73
C ASN A 522 -8.63 20.38 -8.45
N GLY A 523 -7.48 20.26 -7.80
CA GLY A 523 -6.19 20.75 -8.32
C GLY A 523 -5.26 19.66 -8.84
N ALA A 524 -5.82 18.56 -9.37
CA ALA A 524 -5.10 17.29 -9.53
C ALA A 524 -4.40 16.82 -8.23
N GLY A 525 -4.84 17.29 -7.05
CA GLY A 525 -4.23 16.98 -5.75
C GLY A 525 -4.59 15.59 -5.21
N GLY A 526 -4.65 14.59 -6.09
CA GLY A 526 -4.68 13.19 -5.72
C GLY A 526 -3.29 12.71 -5.33
N TYR A 527 -2.96 11.48 -5.68
CA TYR A 527 -1.61 10.95 -5.56
C TYR A 527 -0.95 10.93 -6.93
N PRO A 528 0.37 11.14 -7.01
CA PRO A 528 1.14 10.84 -8.21
C PRO A 528 0.84 9.44 -8.73
N TRP A 529 1.08 9.22 -10.02
CA TRP A 529 0.92 7.90 -10.61
C TRP A 529 1.86 6.89 -9.93
N ILE A 530 3.16 7.20 -9.86
CA ILE A 530 4.10 6.57 -8.92
C ILE A 530 4.40 7.56 -7.78
N ALA A 531 3.90 7.25 -6.58
CA ALA A 531 4.10 8.06 -5.39
C ALA A 531 5.19 7.45 -4.49
N GLY A 532 6.45 7.82 -4.74
CA GLY A 532 7.54 7.61 -3.80
C GLY A 532 7.33 8.44 -2.53
N SER A 533 7.52 7.81 -1.37
CA SER A 533 7.36 8.45 -0.07
C SER A 533 8.49 9.42 0.23
N GLY A 534 9.69 9.12 -0.29
CA GLY A 534 10.92 9.85 -0.05
C GLY A 534 11.35 9.93 1.39
N ASN A 535 10.86 9.03 2.25
CA ASN A 535 11.08 9.15 3.69
C ASN A 535 12.29 8.33 4.17
N ASN A 536 12.70 7.30 3.42
CA ASN A 536 13.74 6.37 3.84
C ASN A 536 14.90 6.39 2.83
N ILE A 537 16.12 6.69 3.31
CA ILE A 537 17.32 6.78 2.48
C ILE A 537 17.76 5.44 1.87
N ASN A 538 17.29 4.32 2.42
CA ASN A 538 17.56 2.97 1.92
C ASN A 538 16.52 2.51 0.88
N SER A 539 15.42 3.24 0.68
CA SER A 539 14.45 2.91 -0.37
C SER A 539 15.02 3.22 -1.76
N ASN A 540 14.69 2.36 -2.72
CA ASN A 540 14.90 2.64 -4.14
C ASN A 540 13.82 1.94 -4.97
N LEU A 541 12.80 2.69 -5.36
CA LEU A 541 11.74 2.21 -6.25
C LEU A 541 12.15 2.22 -7.73
N TYR A 542 13.26 2.89 -8.06
CA TYR A 542 13.63 3.27 -9.42
C TYR A 542 14.97 2.67 -9.86
N LYS A 543 15.39 1.55 -9.26
CA LYS A 543 16.69 0.91 -9.53
C LYS A 543 16.82 0.49 -10.99
N ASP A 544 15.76 -0.09 -11.55
CA ASP A 544 15.55 -0.27 -13.00
C ASP A 544 14.05 -0.17 -13.32
N PHE A 545 13.60 1.02 -13.73
CA PHE A 545 12.18 1.32 -13.94
C PHE A 545 11.90 1.67 -15.40
N VAL A 546 11.15 0.81 -16.08
CA VAL A 546 10.84 0.91 -17.50
C VAL A 546 9.35 1.15 -17.72
N VAL A 547 9.03 2.26 -18.36
CA VAL A 547 7.69 2.61 -18.83
C VAL A 547 7.75 2.79 -20.34
N ARG A 548 7.21 1.83 -21.10
CA ARG A 548 7.27 1.88 -22.56
C ARG A 548 6.03 1.40 -23.30
N GLY A 549 5.77 2.00 -24.47
CA GLY A 549 4.65 1.59 -25.32
C GLY A 549 3.26 1.88 -24.74
N ASN A 550 3.16 2.57 -23.60
CA ASN A 550 1.90 2.77 -22.90
C ASN A 550 1.12 3.95 -23.50
N THR A 551 -0.20 3.95 -23.26
CA THR A 551 -1.08 5.07 -23.59
C THR A 551 -1.75 5.60 -22.34
N PHE A 552 -1.58 6.89 -22.08
CA PHE A 552 -2.26 7.63 -21.02
C PHE A 552 -3.21 8.62 -21.68
N TYR A 553 -4.50 8.40 -21.49
CA TYR A 553 -5.53 9.22 -22.09
C TYR A 553 -6.31 9.98 -21.02
N ASP A 554 -6.29 11.30 -21.12
CA ASP A 554 -7.06 12.24 -20.32
C ASP A 554 -7.00 11.96 -18.81
N SER A 555 -5.80 11.62 -18.32
CA SER A 555 -5.56 11.14 -16.96
C SER A 555 -4.92 12.25 -16.09
N PRO A 556 -5.68 12.96 -15.24
CA PRO A 556 -5.16 14.11 -14.48
C PRO A 556 -4.46 13.74 -13.16
N PHE A 557 -3.43 12.90 -13.21
CA PHE A 557 -2.57 12.66 -12.03
C PHE A 557 -1.62 13.85 -11.78
N PRO A 558 -1.32 14.24 -10.52
CA PRO A 558 -0.47 15.38 -10.19
C PRO A 558 0.98 15.27 -10.67
N SER A 559 1.53 14.06 -10.74
CA SER A 559 2.81 13.82 -11.41
C SER A 559 2.93 12.37 -11.84
N PHE A 560 3.82 12.09 -12.78
CA PHE A 560 4.05 10.73 -13.27
C PHE A 560 4.99 9.98 -12.33
N PHE A 561 6.23 10.47 -12.20
CA PHE A 561 7.22 10.04 -11.21
C PHE A 561 7.30 11.05 -10.08
N ASN A 562 7.33 10.58 -8.83
CA ASN A 562 7.44 11.43 -7.66
C ASN A 562 8.48 10.92 -6.69
N GLU A 563 9.43 11.80 -6.36
CA GLU A 563 10.37 11.61 -5.26
C GLU A 563 10.93 12.96 -4.79
N THR A 564 10.48 13.49 -3.64
CA THR A 564 10.61 14.93 -3.34
C THR A 564 11.17 15.31 -1.97
N LYS A 565 11.41 14.33 -1.08
CA LYS A 565 11.70 14.62 0.33
C LYS A 565 13.17 14.42 0.72
N VAL A 566 13.71 13.23 0.53
CA VAL A 566 15.10 12.89 0.87
C VAL A 566 16.09 13.55 -0.10
N SER A 567 17.30 13.84 0.39
CA SER A 567 18.42 14.39 -0.40
C SER A 567 19.71 13.56 -0.34
N THR A 568 19.71 12.46 0.40
CA THR A 568 20.86 11.57 0.62
C THR A 568 20.39 10.13 0.40
N TRP A 569 21.12 9.35 -0.39
CA TRP A 569 20.65 8.07 -0.90
C TRP A 569 21.63 6.94 -0.59
N LYS A 570 21.17 5.93 0.15
CA LYS A 570 21.90 4.67 0.36
C LYS A 570 21.38 3.53 -0.53
N GLY A 571 20.14 3.65 -1.03
CA GLY A 571 19.52 2.67 -1.93
C GLY A 571 20.11 2.60 -3.35
N GLY A 572 21.13 3.42 -3.66
CA GLY A 572 21.83 3.44 -4.95
C GLY A 572 21.18 4.32 -6.02
N SER A 573 21.76 4.28 -7.22
CA SER A 573 21.34 5.07 -8.38
C SER A 573 19.96 4.68 -8.91
N TRP A 574 19.30 5.63 -9.57
CA TRP A 574 18.10 5.35 -10.36
C TRP A 574 18.45 5.04 -11.83
N ASN A 575 17.70 4.13 -12.45
CA ASN A 575 17.72 3.91 -13.89
C ASN A 575 16.27 3.96 -14.41
N ILE A 576 15.88 5.08 -15.01
CA ILE A 576 14.50 5.32 -15.45
C ILE A 576 14.45 5.38 -16.97
N THR A 577 13.67 4.49 -17.57
CA THR A 577 13.32 4.50 -18.99
C THR A 577 11.86 4.91 -19.17
N PHE A 578 11.63 5.96 -19.94
CA PHE A 578 10.32 6.47 -20.31
C PHE A 578 10.31 6.67 -21.84
N GLU A 579 9.87 5.66 -22.58
CA GLU A 579 10.00 5.68 -24.04
C GLU A 579 8.78 5.17 -24.82
N ASN A 580 8.60 5.67 -26.04
CA ASN A 580 7.53 5.22 -26.92
C ASN A 580 6.13 5.27 -26.27
N ASN A 581 5.90 6.17 -25.31
CA ASN A 581 4.59 6.36 -24.68
C ASN A 581 3.79 7.42 -25.44
N THR A 582 2.47 7.25 -25.47
CA THR A 582 1.52 8.26 -25.98
C THR A 582 0.76 8.87 -24.80
N LEU A 583 0.95 10.17 -24.58
CA LEU A 583 0.27 10.94 -23.53
C LEU A 583 -0.70 11.90 -24.22
N VAL A 584 -1.99 11.62 -24.14
CA VAL A 584 -3.05 12.53 -24.60
C VAL A 584 -3.67 13.17 -23.38
N ASN A 585 -3.61 14.50 -23.28
CA ASN A 585 -4.21 15.26 -22.18
C ASN A 585 -3.74 14.78 -20.78
N TRP A 586 -2.47 14.45 -20.64
CA TRP A 586 -1.90 14.16 -19.34
C TRP A 586 -1.90 15.41 -18.45
N ASN A 587 -2.47 15.28 -17.24
CA ASN A 587 -2.49 16.33 -16.21
C ASN A 587 -2.95 17.71 -16.67
N THR A 588 -4.02 17.77 -17.46
CA THR A 588 -4.51 19.04 -18.03
C THR A 588 -5.12 20.01 -17.02
N ARG A 589 -5.40 19.56 -15.78
CA ARG A 589 -6.08 20.32 -14.72
C ARG A 589 -5.14 21.11 -13.81
N ALA A 590 -3.92 20.64 -13.61
CA ALA A 590 -2.93 21.32 -12.79
C ALA A 590 -1.57 21.27 -13.48
N ALA A 591 -0.72 22.27 -13.25
CA ALA A 591 0.64 22.31 -13.80
C ALA A 591 1.58 21.28 -13.16
N GLY A 592 1.15 20.05 -13.01
CA GLY A 592 1.94 19.00 -12.39
C GLY A 592 2.86 18.33 -13.41
N ASN A 593 4.04 17.96 -12.92
CA ASN A 593 5.18 17.57 -13.74
C ASN A 593 5.12 16.11 -14.15
N ILE A 594 5.68 15.75 -15.31
CA ILE A 594 5.98 14.33 -15.59
C ILE A 594 7.01 13.84 -14.54
N PHE A 595 8.13 14.55 -14.41
CA PHE A 595 9.18 14.21 -13.45
C PHE A 595 9.17 15.17 -12.26
N ASN A 596 8.63 14.75 -11.12
CA ASN A 596 8.67 15.53 -9.89
C ASN A 596 9.68 14.89 -8.92
N MET A 597 10.98 15.01 -9.25
CA MET A 597 12.07 14.26 -8.65
C MET A 597 13.18 15.22 -8.19
N ARG A 598 13.09 15.72 -6.95
CA ARG A 598 13.82 16.94 -6.56
C ARG A 598 15.32 16.73 -6.34
N ASN A 599 15.72 15.61 -5.74
CA ASN A 599 17.11 15.32 -5.40
C ASN A 599 17.50 13.97 -5.98
N ILE A 600 18.33 13.95 -7.02
CA ILE A 600 18.65 12.73 -7.77
C ILE A 600 19.90 12.06 -7.19
N PRO A 601 19.89 10.75 -6.88
CA PRO A 601 21.08 10.02 -6.42
C PRO A 601 22.23 10.10 -7.44
N ASN A 602 23.46 10.07 -6.93
CA ASN A 602 24.64 10.02 -7.79
C ASN A 602 24.62 8.79 -8.74
N GLY A 603 25.13 8.96 -9.95
CA GLY A 603 25.20 7.88 -10.95
C GLY A 603 23.88 7.53 -11.64
N SER A 604 22.78 8.23 -11.32
CA SER A 604 21.47 7.95 -11.91
C SER A 604 21.44 8.21 -13.42
N SER A 605 20.58 7.48 -14.13
CA SER A 605 20.37 7.64 -15.56
C SER A 605 18.89 7.73 -15.94
N PHE A 606 18.62 8.57 -16.94
CA PHE A 606 17.28 8.79 -17.50
C PHE A 606 17.33 8.56 -19.01
N THR A 607 16.51 7.64 -19.51
CA THR A 607 16.30 7.41 -20.94
C THR A 607 14.90 7.84 -21.30
N VAL A 608 14.76 8.99 -21.96
CA VAL A 608 13.47 9.61 -22.29
C VAL A 608 13.39 9.80 -23.80
N LYS A 609 12.79 8.84 -24.49
CA LYS A 609 12.88 8.76 -25.96
C LYS A 609 11.57 8.49 -26.66
N ASN A 610 11.41 9.03 -27.86
CA ASN A 610 10.32 8.66 -28.77
C ASN A 610 8.91 8.83 -28.18
N ASN A 611 8.70 9.68 -27.17
CA ASN A 611 7.38 9.88 -26.58
C ASN A 611 6.54 10.86 -27.40
N LEU A 612 5.24 10.61 -27.49
CA LEU A 612 4.27 11.49 -28.12
C LEU A 612 3.43 12.18 -27.04
N ILE A 613 3.44 13.52 -27.03
CA ILE A 613 2.64 14.35 -26.12
C ILE A 613 1.60 15.13 -26.92
N VAL A 614 0.32 14.94 -26.62
CA VAL A 614 -0.80 15.53 -27.35
C VAL A 614 -1.70 16.29 -26.38
N LEU A 615 -2.00 17.54 -26.72
CA LEU A 615 -3.04 18.34 -26.08
C LEU A 615 -4.15 18.58 -27.09
N THR A 616 -5.37 18.16 -26.77
CA THR A 616 -6.52 18.27 -27.66
C THR A 616 -7.85 18.38 -26.92
N LYS A 617 -8.80 19.13 -27.49
CA LYS A 617 -10.18 19.23 -26.98
C LYS A 617 -11.15 19.68 -28.08
N GLN A 618 -12.43 19.38 -27.87
CA GLN A 618 -13.50 19.83 -28.75
C GLN A 618 -13.65 21.36 -28.72
N ASN A 619 -14.19 21.94 -29.80
CA ASN A 619 -14.50 23.37 -29.83
C ASN A 619 -15.54 23.71 -28.74
N GLY A 620 -15.27 24.77 -27.97
CA GLY A 620 -16.10 25.23 -26.85
C GLY A 620 -15.98 24.40 -25.57
N ASP A 621 -15.05 23.44 -25.51
CA ASP A 621 -14.73 22.73 -24.28
C ASP A 621 -13.89 23.62 -23.35
N THR A 622 -14.35 23.79 -22.11
CA THR A 622 -13.74 24.74 -21.17
C THR A 622 -12.55 24.17 -20.40
N ARG A 623 -12.22 22.87 -20.58
CA ARG A 623 -11.09 22.26 -19.85
C ARG A 623 -9.80 23.05 -20.06
N SER A 624 -9.07 23.20 -18.96
CA SER A 624 -7.69 23.66 -18.97
C SER A 624 -6.84 22.72 -19.83
N MET A 625 -5.81 23.25 -20.49
CA MET A 625 -4.85 22.49 -21.29
C MET A 625 -3.44 22.79 -20.79
N ILE A 626 -3.27 22.72 -19.47
CA ILE A 626 -2.01 23.03 -18.79
C ILE A 626 -1.20 21.74 -18.71
N MET A 627 0.10 21.81 -18.95
CA MET A 627 0.99 20.68 -18.75
C MET A 627 2.37 21.16 -18.31
N ALA A 628 3.02 20.41 -17.42
CA ALA A 628 4.37 20.73 -16.96
C ALA A 628 5.36 19.58 -17.16
N GLY A 629 6.63 19.94 -17.38
CA GLY A 629 7.70 18.98 -17.70
C GLY A 629 8.33 18.33 -16.46
N ALA A 630 9.07 19.11 -15.66
CA ALA A 630 9.85 18.59 -14.53
C ALA A 630 10.08 19.59 -13.37
N ASP A 631 10.25 19.09 -12.14
CA ASP A 631 10.85 19.82 -10.99
C ASP A 631 12.04 18.99 -10.47
N ILE A 632 13.24 19.38 -10.89
CA ILE A 632 14.51 18.72 -10.56
C ILE A 632 15.45 19.76 -9.95
N ARG A 633 15.82 19.64 -8.67
CA ARG A 633 16.54 20.72 -7.99
C ARG A 633 18.05 20.53 -8.05
N LYS A 634 18.53 19.35 -7.70
CA LYS A 634 19.96 19.04 -7.60
C LYS A 634 20.21 17.54 -7.67
N THR A 635 21.46 17.18 -7.88
CA THR A 635 21.97 15.84 -7.57
C THR A 635 22.33 15.74 -6.09
N GLU A 636 22.49 14.51 -5.62
CA GLU A 636 23.05 14.19 -4.31
C GLU A 636 24.39 14.89 -4.09
N THR A 637 24.67 15.28 -2.86
CA THR A 637 25.97 15.84 -2.48
C THR A 637 26.88 14.71 -2.01
N LEU A 638 28.06 14.58 -2.62
CA LEU A 638 29.05 13.56 -2.29
C LEU A 638 29.83 13.91 -1.01
N ASP A 639 30.57 12.95 -0.46
CA ASP A 639 31.34 13.11 0.79
C ASP A 639 32.38 14.24 0.72
N ASP A 640 32.91 14.53 -0.47
CA ASP A 640 33.85 15.63 -0.72
C ASP A 640 33.16 17.01 -0.88
N GLY A 641 31.84 17.06 -0.72
CA GLY A 641 31.01 18.26 -0.85
C GLY A 641 30.64 18.62 -2.29
N THR A 642 31.07 17.84 -3.28
CA THR A 642 30.74 18.08 -4.69
C THR A 642 29.34 17.57 -5.04
N ALA A 643 28.79 18.03 -6.16
CA ALA A 643 27.53 17.53 -6.70
C ALA A 643 27.77 16.20 -7.40
N GLY A 644 26.90 15.22 -7.15
CA GLY A 644 26.87 13.97 -7.89
C GLY A 644 26.56 14.20 -9.37
N HIS A 645 26.82 13.18 -10.18
CA HIS A 645 26.72 13.26 -11.63
C HIS A 645 25.67 12.29 -12.18
N VAL A 646 24.90 12.73 -13.19
CA VAL A 646 23.83 11.91 -13.81
C VAL A 646 23.95 11.85 -15.33
N THR A 647 23.36 10.83 -15.95
CA THR A 647 23.29 10.69 -17.41
C THR A 647 21.88 10.91 -17.93
N LEU A 648 21.71 11.81 -18.90
CA LEU A 648 20.43 12.13 -19.52
C LEU A 648 20.46 11.74 -20.99
N ASN A 649 19.69 10.72 -21.37
CA ASN A 649 19.53 10.25 -22.74
C ASN A 649 18.15 10.69 -23.27
N PHE A 650 18.06 11.91 -23.80
CA PHE A 650 16.80 12.49 -24.27
C PHE A 650 16.81 12.64 -25.80
N GLU A 651 15.84 12.05 -26.48
CA GLU A 651 15.85 12.04 -27.95
C GLU A 651 14.44 11.87 -28.53
N ASN A 652 14.16 12.54 -29.66
CA ASN A 652 12.96 12.31 -30.46
C ASN A 652 11.64 12.36 -29.66
N ASN A 653 11.53 13.20 -28.65
CA ASN A 653 10.23 13.45 -28.00
C ASN A 653 9.46 14.47 -28.83
N TYR A 654 8.22 14.17 -29.21
CA TYR A 654 7.43 15.00 -30.11
C TYR A 654 6.06 15.37 -29.53
N SER A 655 5.52 16.48 -30.01
CA SER A 655 4.13 16.87 -29.81
C SER A 655 3.46 17.29 -31.12
N THR A 656 2.13 17.26 -31.13
CA THR A 656 1.31 17.91 -32.17
C THR A 656 1.32 19.44 -32.02
N ASN A 657 0.85 20.18 -33.03
CA ASN A 657 0.94 21.65 -33.10
C ASN A 657 -0.23 22.45 -32.46
N THR A 658 -0.97 21.88 -31.51
CA THR A 658 -2.12 22.53 -30.87
C THR A 658 -1.91 22.80 -29.39
N HIS A 659 -2.60 23.83 -28.87
CA HIS A 659 -2.55 24.23 -27.45
C HIS A 659 -1.13 24.53 -26.91
N LEU A 660 -0.27 25.05 -27.77
CA LEU A 660 1.10 25.42 -27.42
C LEU A 660 1.15 26.73 -26.62
N THR A 661 2.06 26.80 -25.66
CA THR A 661 2.43 28.03 -24.95
C THR A 661 3.81 28.45 -25.43
N ASN A 662 3.93 29.65 -26.03
CA ASN A 662 5.19 30.13 -26.63
C ASN A 662 5.84 29.13 -27.61
N GLY A 663 5.01 28.41 -28.38
CA GLY A 663 5.47 27.40 -29.34
C GLY A 663 5.89 26.06 -28.72
N GLN A 664 5.71 25.85 -27.42
CA GLN A 664 6.05 24.62 -26.71
C GLN A 664 4.80 23.92 -26.16
N ILE A 665 4.85 22.59 -26.05
CA ILE A 665 3.73 21.81 -25.48
C ILE A 665 3.60 22.01 -23.96
N PHE A 666 4.71 22.24 -23.26
CA PHE A 666 4.69 22.50 -21.83
C PHE A 666 4.39 23.97 -21.56
N SER A 667 3.27 24.21 -20.90
CA SER A 667 2.90 25.54 -20.38
C SER A 667 3.76 25.98 -19.20
N ASN A 668 4.35 25.04 -18.46
CA ASN A 668 5.18 25.30 -17.27
C ASN A 668 6.35 24.31 -17.19
N ASN A 669 7.45 24.73 -16.57
CA ASN A 669 8.62 23.90 -16.30
C ASN A 669 9.05 22.95 -17.45
N PRO A 670 9.22 23.43 -18.69
CA PRO A 670 9.72 22.58 -19.78
C PRO A 670 11.08 21.99 -19.39
N TRP A 671 11.45 20.83 -19.94
CA TRP A 671 12.70 20.16 -19.58
C TRP A 671 13.96 21.02 -19.85
N THR A 672 13.85 22.00 -20.75
CA THR A 672 14.86 23.00 -21.09
C THR A 672 14.93 24.20 -20.13
N ALA A 673 14.06 24.29 -19.12
CA ALA A 673 14.04 25.40 -18.18
C ALA A 673 15.33 25.48 -17.36
N THR A 674 15.90 26.67 -17.20
CA THR A 674 17.22 26.84 -16.58
C THR A 674 17.23 26.86 -15.05
N LYS A 675 16.05 26.74 -14.41
CA LYS A 675 15.90 26.70 -12.96
C LYS A 675 15.07 25.49 -12.55
N ASN A 676 15.54 24.77 -11.53
CA ASN A 676 14.89 23.59 -10.97
C ASN A 676 14.47 22.59 -12.07
N ASN A 677 15.37 22.31 -13.02
CA ASN A 677 15.09 21.38 -14.11
C ASN A 677 16.35 20.61 -14.57
N PHE A 678 16.17 19.69 -15.50
CA PHE A 678 17.27 18.93 -16.13
C PHE A 678 18.32 19.86 -16.76
N GLN A 679 17.90 20.92 -17.46
CA GLN A 679 18.86 21.88 -18.04
C GLN A 679 19.71 22.60 -16.98
N THR A 680 19.20 22.77 -15.75
CA THR A 680 20.03 23.29 -14.64
C THR A 680 21.22 22.39 -14.35
N LEU A 681 21.01 21.07 -14.34
CA LEU A 681 22.06 20.08 -14.11
C LEU A 681 23.07 20.03 -15.26
N VAL A 682 22.61 20.25 -16.50
CA VAL A 682 23.52 20.35 -17.65
C VAL A 682 24.38 21.61 -17.55
N ASN A 683 23.75 22.76 -17.25
CA ASN A 683 24.44 24.05 -17.19
C ASN A 683 25.50 24.14 -16.08
N ASN A 684 25.29 23.45 -14.96
CA ASN A 684 26.22 23.45 -13.84
C ASN A 684 27.22 22.27 -13.89
N GLY A 685 27.18 21.45 -14.94
CA GLY A 685 28.10 20.33 -15.13
C GLY A 685 27.80 19.08 -14.29
N SER A 686 26.66 19.01 -13.61
CA SER A 686 26.23 17.83 -12.81
C SER A 686 25.48 16.78 -13.65
N ALA A 687 25.37 16.97 -14.97
CA ALA A 687 24.76 16.01 -15.88
C ALA A 687 25.47 15.95 -17.24
N THR A 688 25.59 14.74 -17.79
CA THR A 688 25.92 14.51 -19.21
C THR A 688 24.63 14.39 -20.00
N LEU A 689 24.42 15.28 -20.98
CA LEU A 689 23.28 15.22 -21.90
C LEU A 689 23.68 14.56 -23.23
N ASN A 690 23.02 13.46 -23.55
CA ASN A 690 23.04 12.80 -24.85
C ASN A 690 21.72 13.12 -25.56
N GLY A 691 21.80 13.88 -26.67
CA GLY A 691 20.63 14.30 -27.45
C GLY A 691 20.11 15.69 -27.07
N SER A 692 18.79 15.85 -26.93
CA SER A 692 18.13 17.14 -26.66
C SER A 692 17.00 17.01 -25.65
N LEU A 693 16.94 17.94 -24.69
CA LEU A 693 15.84 18.06 -23.73
C LEU A 693 14.56 18.66 -24.36
N GLU A 694 14.58 19.05 -25.63
CA GLU A 694 13.40 19.61 -26.29
C GLU A 694 12.31 18.56 -26.55
N VAL A 695 11.06 18.99 -26.44
CA VAL A 695 9.92 18.30 -27.07
C VAL A 695 9.62 19.01 -28.38
N LEU A 696 9.87 18.32 -29.48
CA LEU A 696 9.78 18.86 -30.83
C LEU A 696 8.33 18.94 -31.28
N VAL A 697 7.91 20.09 -31.82
CA VAL A 697 6.57 20.26 -32.36
C VAL A 697 6.56 19.87 -33.84
N ASP A 698 5.79 18.84 -34.19
CA ASP A 698 5.56 18.49 -35.58
C ASP A 698 4.43 19.33 -36.20
N ASN A 699 4.50 19.61 -37.50
CA ASN A 699 3.50 20.43 -38.20
C ASN A 699 2.23 19.64 -38.55
N ILE A 700 1.62 19.03 -37.52
CA ILE A 700 0.40 18.25 -37.62
C ILE A 700 -0.44 18.44 -36.37
N SER A 701 -1.74 18.65 -36.55
CA SER A 701 -2.69 18.76 -35.43
C SER A 701 -3.14 17.36 -34.96
N PRO A 702 -3.66 17.23 -33.73
CA PRO A 702 -4.18 15.95 -33.25
C PRO A 702 -5.27 15.38 -34.17
N LEU A 703 -6.16 16.24 -34.67
CA LEU A 703 -7.26 15.84 -35.56
C LEU A 703 -6.80 15.47 -36.97
N GLU A 704 -5.60 15.90 -37.39
CA GLU A 704 -4.99 15.42 -38.63
C GLU A 704 -4.26 14.10 -38.42
N LEU A 705 -3.64 13.93 -37.24
CA LEU A 705 -2.89 12.73 -36.87
C LEU A 705 -3.80 11.53 -36.60
N MET A 706 -4.79 11.68 -35.72
CA MET A 706 -5.61 10.60 -35.17
C MET A 706 -7.07 10.69 -35.67
N VAL A 707 -7.78 9.56 -35.69
CA VAL A 707 -9.17 9.46 -36.16
C VAL A 707 -10.11 10.37 -35.36
N ASP A 708 -10.17 10.19 -34.05
CA ASP A 708 -10.98 10.99 -33.13
C ASP A 708 -10.33 11.05 -31.73
N PRO A 709 -9.34 11.94 -31.52
CA PRO A 709 -8.56 12.01 -30.29
C PRO A 709 -9.16 12.90 -29.19
N ASN A 710 -10.19 13.68 -29.51
CA ASN A 710 -10.81 14.60 -28.55
C ASN A 710 -11.51 13.83 -27.44
N PRO A 711 -11.45 14.28 -26.17
CA PRO A 711 -12.25 13.67 -25.13
C PRO A 711 -13.74 13.71 -25.49
N PRO A 712 -14.48 12.61 -25.25
CA PRO A 712 -15.82 12.45 -25.81
C PRO A 712 -16.85 13.36 -25.13
N HIS A 713 -16.61 13.72 -23.86
CA HIS A 713 -17.46 14.64 -23.11
C HIS A 713 -16.94 16.06 -23.23
N LYS A 714 -17.80 17.00 -23.64
CA LYS A 714 -17.48 18.42 -23.68
C LYS A 714 -17.68 19.06 -22.32
N ALA A 715 -16.60 19.50 -21.67
CA ALA A 715 -16.69 20.05 -20.33
C ALA A 715 -17.31 21.46 -20.33
N SER A 716 -18.26 21.68 -19.43
CA SER A 716 -18.85 23.00 -19.16
C SER A 716 -18.02 23.82 -18.16
N SER A 717 -17.32 23.15 -17.25
CA SER A 717 -16.40 23.74 -16.27
C SER A 717 -15.30 22.76 -15.84
N ASN A 718 -14.31 23.23 -15.08
CA ASN A 718 -13.27 22.39 -14.48
C ASN A 718 -13.76 21.46 -13.35
N ALA A 719 -15.05 21.53 -13.00
CA ALA A 719 -15.74 20.69 -12.02
C ALA A 719 -16.82 19.80 -12.66
N ASP A 720 -16.86 19.73 -14.00
CA ASP A 720 -17.85 18.93 -14.73
C ASP A 720 -17.77 17.45 -14.34
N GLN A 721 -18.94 16.82 -14.23
CA GLN A 721 -19.09 15.44 -13.77
C GLN A 721 -18.40 14.43 -14.69
N PHE A 722 -18.50 14.65 -16.01
CA PHE A 722 -18.06 13.69 -17.03
C PHE A 722 -16.70 14.05 -17.63
N LEU A 723 -16.02 15.06 -17.08
CA LEU A 723 -14.65 15.38 -17.42
C LEU A 723 -13.75 14.14 -17.19
N HIS A 724 -12.78 13.92 -18.07
CA HIS A 724 -11.81 12.81 -18.01
C HIS A 724 -12.37 11.39 -18.20
N ARG A 725 -13.60 11.25 -18.69
CA ARG A 725 -14.18 9.93 -18.97
C ARG A 725 -14.04 9.53 -20.44
N ALA A 726 -13.76 8.26 -20.66
CA ALA A 726 -13.82 7.59 -21.95
C ALA A 726 -14.20 6.12 -21.76
N ASP A 727 -14.83 5.51 -22.75
CA ASP A 727 -15.22 4.09 -22.68
C ASP A 727 -14.23 3.13 -23.34
N ALA A 728 -13.58 3.57 -24.42
CA ALA A 728 -12.48 2.87 -25.09
C ALA A 728 -11.65 3.87 -25.91
N LEU A 729 -10.45 3.45 -26.33
CA LEU A 729 -9.49 4.30 -27.06
C LEU A 729 -9.26 3.89 -28.53
N ASP A 730 -9.82 2.75 -28.93
CA ASP A 730 -9.62 2.08 -30.22
C ASP A 730 -10.81 2.24 -31.19
N GLY A 731 -11.79 3.09 -30.84
CA GLY A 731 -13.01 3.30 -31.62
C GLY A 731 -14.06 2.19 -31.49
N SER A 732 -13.86 1.21 -30.60
CA SER A 732 -14.84 0.13 -30.38
C SER A 732 -16.02 0.54 -29.48
N ALA A 733 -15.86 1.59 -28.66
CA ALA A 733 -16.94 2.16 -27.89
C ALA A 733 -17.75 3.16 -28.72
N GLY A 734 -19.08 3.20 -28.51
CA GLY A 734 -20.04 4.04 -29.26
C GLY A 734 -19.89 5.55 -29.00
N GLY A 735 -20.98 6.25 -28.65
CA GLY A 735 -20.98 7.73 -28.54
C GLY A 735 -20.05 8.35 -27.48
N HIS A 736 -19.42 7.53 -26.63
CA HIS A 736 -18.44 7.94 -25.63
C HIS A 736 -17.07 7.25 -25.79
N GLY A 737 -16.84 6.66 -26.97
CA GLY A 737 -15.54 6.13 -27.39
C GLY A 737 -14.64 7.21 -27.97
N VAL A 738 -13.34 6.92 -27.95
CA VAL A 738 -12.27 7.69 -28.58
C VAL A 738 -11.61 6.77 -29.61
N ASN A 739 -11.03 7.35 -30.66
CA ASN A 739 -10.27 6.58 -31.64
C ASN A 739 -8.89 7.20 -31.87
N LEU A 740 -7.88 6.61 -31.23
CA LEU A 740 -6.50 7.08 -31.27
C LEU A 740 -5.70 6.53 -32.46
N TYR A 741 -6.27 5.68 -33.30
CA TYR A 741 -5.57 5.19 -34.49
C TYR A 741 -5.19 6.34 -35.41
N TYR A 742 -4.01 6.22 -36.02
CA TYR A 742 -3.48 7.23 -36.93
C TYR A 742 -4.21 7.17 -38.26
N LYS A 743 -4.54 8.34 -38.81
CA LYS A 743 -5.10 8.47 -40.15
C LYS A 743 -4.04 8.12 -41.19
N GLN A 744 -4.41 7.36 -42.21
CA GLN A 744 -3.50 6.98 -43.30
C GLN A 744 -3.50 8.03 -44.43
N THR A 745 -3.22 9.29 -44.08
CA THR A 745 -3.12 10.39 -45.06
C THR A 745 -1.66 10.70 -45.39
N ASP A 746 -1.41 11.28 -46.57
CA ASP A 746 -0.06 11.73 -46.96
C ASP A 746 0.56 12.67 -45.92
N LYS A 747 -0.24 13.53 -45.28
CA LYS A 747 0.25 14.43 -44.24
C LYS A 747 0.74 13.66 -43.02
N VAL A 748 0.04 12.62 -42.59
CA VAL A 748 0.46 11.76 -41.47
C VAL A 748 1.69 10.95 -41.84
N ILE A 749 1.69 10.27 -42.98
CA ILE A 749 2.80 9.39 -43.40
C ILE A 749 4.11 10.20 -43.58
N ASN A 750 4.00 11.47 -44.01
CA ASN A 750 5.16 12.37 -44.15
C ASN A 750 5.51 13.14 -42.87
N SER A 751 4.72 13.03 -41.80
CA SER A 751 5.03 13.65 -40.51
C SER A 751 6.24 12.99 -39.84
N LYS A 752 6.99 13.74 -39.03
CA LYS A 752 8.11 13.20 -38.24
C LYS A 752 7.64 12.24 -37.16
N ILE A 753 6.47 12.53 -36.57
CA ILE A 753 5.81 11.62 -35.63
C ILE A 753 5.67 10.23 -36.27
N TYR A 754 5.13 10.12 -37.49
CA TYR A 754 5.00 8.83 -38.18
C TYR A 754 6.36 8.24 -38.60
N GLN A 755 7.21 9.01 -39.28
CA GLN A 755 8.48 8.49 -39.83
C GLN A 755 9.43 7.92 -38.77
N LEU A 756 9.44 8.49 -37.56
CA LEU A 756 10.40 8.15 -36.51
C LEU A 756 9.89 7.14 -35.48
N GLY A 757 8.67 6.60 -35.61
CA GLY A 757 8.20 5.62 -34.63
C GLY A 757 7.74 6.23 -33.28
N ILE A 758 7.52 7.54 -33.20
CA ILE A 758 7.10 8.26 -31.98
C ILE A 758 5.77 7.73 -31.41
N GLY A 759 5.72 7.53 -30.09
CA GLY A 759 4.55 7.13 -29.33
C GLY A 759 4.30 5.62 -29.34
N ALA A 760 3.20 5.21 -28.71
CA ALA A 760 2.80 3.82 -28.61
C ALA A 760 2.51 3.22 -30.00
N ALA A 761 3.22 2.15 -30.35
CA ALA A 761 3.20 1.59 -31.70
C ALA A 761 1.81 1.09 -32.14
N LYS A 762 0.99 0.64 -31.18
CA LYS A 762 -0.35 0.08 -31.42
C LYS A 762 -1.29 1.00 -32.21
N TRP A 763 -1.09 2.31 -32.17
CA TRP A 763 -1.97 3.27 -32.84
C TRP A 763 -1.63 3.53 -34.31
N ARG A 764 -0.47 3.09 -34.80
CA ARG A 764 0.04 3.46 -36.13
C ARG A 764 -0.65 2.74 -37.28
N ASN A 765 -0.94 1.47 -37.05
CA ASN A 765 -1.60 0.62 -38.02
C ASN A 765 -3.07 0.60 -37.60
N GLY A 766 -3.85 1.57 -38.13
CA GLY A 766 -5.30 1.43 -38.10
C GLY A 766 -5.66 0.06 -38.68
N GLN A 767 -6.59 -0.64 -38.02
CA GLN A 767 -7.04 -2.01 -38.30
C GLN A 767 -6.75 -2.57 -39.69
#